data_AF-A0AAD1SHR5-F1
#
_entry.id   AF-A0AAD1SHR5-F1
#
_cell.length_a   1.000
_cell.length_b   1.000
_cell.length_c   1.000
_cell.angle_alpha   90.00
_cell.angle_beta   90.00
_cell.angle_gamma   90.00
#
_symmetry.space_group_name_H-M   'P 1'
#
loop_
_entity.id
_entity.type
_entity.pdbx_description
1 polymer ?
#
loop_
_entity_poly.entity_id
_entity_poly.type
_entity_poly.pdbx_seq_one_letter_code
_entity_poly.pdbx_strand_id
1 'polypeptide(L)'
;MSTVGKVIKCKAAVAWEAGKPFSVEEVEVAPPRDHEVRIKIVATGVCRTDAHAVSTHFKEGLFPVILGHEGAGVVESVGPGVTKVKPGDKVIPLYIPQCGECKFCLNPKTNLCQKISSIIDDHKIKTAISDQDLMADNTSRFTCKGKQIYHFMGTSTFSEYTVCAETSVAKIDDAAPLDKVCLIGCGFSTGYGAAINTAKVEAGSTCAVFGLGGVGLSAVMGCKAAGATRIIGIDINKDKFPKALELGATECINSKDYDKPIQQVISEMTGGGVDFSIECIGIIEVMKAALECTTVGWGTCAIVGVSLAEGGVPVDPFQLIMGRTLKATFFGGWKSVDSVPKLVSDYLSKKFDLDALVTFTLPFDKINEAFDLMREGKSIRTVPQTPCLLYMYMCLLYTLGREGKMMNSGGSRGWYGASSWGKWLDGGELWWIGAATQASGCVPHYVRVIKCKAAIAWEAGKPLSIEEVEVAPPKAHEVRIKIVSTAVCHTDAYTLSGADPEGSFPVILGHEGAGIVESVGEGVTRVKAGDKVIPLYIPQCGECKFCLNPKTNLCQKIRVTQGQGLMPDGTSRFTCNGKQILHFMGTSTFSEYTVVADISVAKIEDSAPLNKVCLLGCGISTGYGAAINTAKVEPGSTCAVFGLGGVGLAVIMGCKVAGATRIIGVDLNKEKFGKAMEFGATECISPLDYSKPIQEVLVEITDGGVDYSFECIGNVGVMRAALEACHKGWGTSVVVGVAASGQEISTRPFQLVTGRTWKGTAFGGWKSVESVPKLVSEYMSKKIKVDEFVTHTLSFSSINEAFELMHAGKSIRSVLNY
;
A
#
# COMPACT_ATOMS: atom_id res chain seq x y z
N MET A 1 14.72 -20.15 44.00
CA MET A 1 15.78 -19.19 44.38
C MET A 1 17.20 -19.81 44.41
N SER A 2 17.48 -20.99 43.84
CA SER A 2 18.79 -21.67 44.00
C SER A 2 19.88 -21.24 42.99
N THR A 3 19.50 -20.52 41.93
CA THR A 3 20.26 -20.32 40.67
C THR A 3 20.58 -18.86 40.33
N VAL A 4 20.13 -17.91 41.14
CA VAL A 4 20.42 -16.46 40.99
C VAL A 4 21.94 -16.24 41.05
N GLY A 5 22.47 -15.44 40.13
CA GLY A 5 23.91 -15.12 40.05
C GLY A 5 24.83 -16.28 39.62
N LYS A 6 24.29 -17.45 39.30
CA LYS A 6 25.06 -18.64 38.90
C LYS A 6 24.92 -18.92 37.41
N VAL A 7 25.98 -19.46 36.81
CA VAL A 7 25.90 -20.18 35.53
C VAL A 7 25.05 -21.42 35.74
N ILE A 8 24.16 -21.73 34.80
CA ILE A 8 23.33 -22.95 34.80
C ILE A 8 23.63 -23.79 33.58
N LYS A 9 23.45 -25.11 33.68
CA LYS A 9 23.55 -26.05 32.55
C LYS A 9 22.15 -26.48 32.14
N CYS A 10 21.89 -26.49 30.83
CA CYS A 10 20.60 -26.92 30.29
C CYS A 10 20.74 -27.43 28.84
N LYS A 11 19.68 -28.01 28.30
CA LYS A 11 19.64 -28.39 26.88
C LYS A 11 19.39 -27.17 25.98
N ALA A 12 20.04 -27.14 24.82
CA ALA A 12 19.70 -26.24 23.72
C ALA A 12 19.93 -26.90 22.37
N ALA A 13 19.22 -26.42 21.35
CA ALA A 13 19.41 -26.86 19.97
C ALA A 13 20.38 -25.89 19.27
N VAL A 14 21.64 -26.31 19.19
CA VAL A 14 22.74 -25.53 18.61
C VAL A 14 22.83 -25.84 17.11
N ALA A 15 22.71 -24.81 16.27
CA ALA A 15 23.15 -24.89 14.88
C ALA A 15 24.67 -24.67 14.86
N TRP A 16 25.43 -25.69 14.44
CA TRP A 16 26.89 -25.63 14.38
C TRP A 16 27.43 -25.11 13.04
N GLU A 17 26.68 -25.28 11.96
CA GLU A 17 27.05 -24.92 10.58
C GLU A 17 25.79 -24.70 9.74
N ALA A 18 25.88 -23.90 8.67
CA ALA A 18 24.79 -23.71 7.71
C ALA A 18 24.43 -25.03 6.99
N GLY A 19 23.13 -25.29 6.81
CA GLY A 19 22.61 -26.45 6.10
C GLY A 19 22.71 -27.78 6.86
N LYS A 20 23.20 -27.79 8.10
CA LYS A 20 23.22 -28.99 8.96
C LYS A 20 21.98 -29.04 9.88
N PRO A 21 21.55 -30.23 10.31
CA PRO A 21 20.58 -30.37 11.40
C PRO A 21 21.09 -29.73 12.70
N PHE A 22 20.16 -29.36 13.58
CA PHE A 22 20.49 -28.89 14.93
C PHE A 22 21.05 -30.04 15.77
N SER A 23 22.08 -29.75 16.57
CA SER A 23 22.56 -30.67 17.62
C SER A 23 21.93 -30.28 18.95
N VAL A 24 21.35 -31.24 19.67
CA VAL A 24 20.81 -31.00 21.02
C VAL A 24 21.93 -31.23 22.02
N GLU A 25 22.46 -30.13 22.56
CA GLU A 25 23.68 -30.09 23.38
C GLU A 25 23.36 -29.68 24.82
N GLU A 26 24.24 -30.04 25.77
CA GLU A 26 24.29 -29.35 27.06
C GLU A 26 25.06 -28.03 26.90
N VAL A 27 24.41 -26.92 27.23
CA VAL A 27 24.96 -25.57 27.14
C VAL A 27 24.98 -24.90 28.52
N GLU A 28 25.98 -24.05 28.74
CA GLU A 28 26.11 -23.20 29.91
C GLU A 28 25.48 -21.83 29.63
N VAL A 29 24.51 -21.44 30.46
CA VAL A 29 23.82 -20.15 30.39
C VAL A 29 24.27 -19.28 31.55
N ALA A 30 24.91 -18.16 31.23
CA ALA A 30 25.37 -17.16 32.19
C ALA A 30 24.19 -16.56 33.00
N PRO A 31 24.43 -16.01 34.21
CA PRO A 31 23.43 -15.20 34.89
C PRO A 31 23.14 -13.92 34.09
N PRO A 32 21.91 -13.37 34.20
CA PRO A 32 21.58 -12.09 33.57
C PRO A 32 22.41 -10.95 34.18
N ARG A 33 22.86 -10.02 33.34
CA ARG A 33 23.53 -8.77 33.73
C ARG A 33 22.53 -7.61 33.80
N ASP A 34 23.03 -6.38 33.91
CA ASP A 34 22.23 -5.17 34.04
C ASP A 34 21.19 -5.03 32.91
N HIS A 35 19.94 -4.76 33.29
CA HIS A 35 18.75 -4.75 32.42
C HIS A 35 18.46 -6.06 31.65
N GLU A 36 18.97 -7.21 32.09
CA GLU A 36 18.69 -8.52 31.48
C GLU A 36 17.80 -9.42 32.35
N VAL A 37 17.06 -10.29 31.68
CA VAL A 37 16.10 -11.23 32.26
C VAL A 37 16.45 -12.64 31.79
N ARG A 38 16.66 -13.58 32.71
CA ARG A 38 16.82 -15.00 32.37
C ARG A 38 15.48 -15.71 32.49
N ILE A 39 15.04 -16.30 31.40
CA ILE A 39 13.71 -16.90 31.23
C ILE A 39 13.89 -18.41 31.08
N LYS A 40 13.15 -19.20 31.84
CA LYS A 40 12.96 -20.63 31.59
C LYS A 40 11.91 -20.80 30.50
N ILE A 41 12.31 -21.30 29.34
CA ILE A 41 11.40 -21.56 28.22
C ILE A 41 10.60 -22.84 28.49
N VAL A 42 9.28 -22.73 28.35
CA VAL A 42 8.35 -23.85 28.52
C VAL A 42 7.93 -24.40 27.15
N ALA A 43 7.70 -23.50 26.20
CA ALA A 43 7.34 -23.85 24.84
C ALA A 43 7.94 -22.84 23.84
N THR A 44 8.22 -23.31 22.63
CA THR A 44 8.64 -22.48 21.50
C THR A 44 7.95 -22.98 20.24
N GLY A 45 7.51 -22.08 19.37
CA GLY A 45 7.12 -22.41 18.00
C GLY A 45 8.35 -22.53 17.10
N VAL A 46 8.23 -23.32 16.02
CA VAL A 46 9.16 -23.29 14.88
C VAL A 46 8.60 -22.34 13.82
N CYS A 47 9.40 -21.37 13.37
CA CYS A 47 9.03 -20.41 12.35
C CYS A 47 9.92 -20.55 11.10
N ARG A 48 9.38 -20.18 9.92
CA ARG A 48 10.10 -20.25 8.65
C ARG A 48 11.36 -19.37 8.63
N THR A 49 11.37 -18.28 9.39
CA THR A 49 12.55 -17.42 9.60
C THR A 49 13.72 -18.19 10.21
N ASP A 50 13.48 -19.11 11.15
CA ASP A 50 14.53 -19.94 11.73
C ASP A 50 15.12 -20.91 10.67
N ALA A 51 14.26 -21.46 9.79
CA ALA A 51 14.71 -22.36 8.71
C ALA A 51 15.51 -21.61 7.63
N HIS A 52 15.14 -20.37 7.33
CA HIS A 52 15.90 -19.50 6.44
C HIS A 52 17.30 -19.23 7.00
N ALA A 53 17.40 -18.92 8.29
CA ALA A 53 18.65 -18.66 8.98
C ALA A 53 19.64 -19.84 8.92
N VAL A 54 19.21 -21.09 9.12
CA VAL A 54 20.09 -22.28 8.95
C VAL A 54 20.24 -22.75 7.49
N SER A 55 19.77 -22.02 6.49
CA SER A 55 19.86 -22.45 5.09
C SER A 55 21.26 -22.28 4.48
N THR A 56 21.55 -23.03 3.42
CA THR A 56 22.83 -23.00 2.70
C THR A 56 23.11 -21.69 1.94
N HIS A 57 22.17 -20.73 1.92
CA HIS A 57 22.40 -19.38 1.43
C HIS A 57 23.23 -18.55 2.43
N PHE A 58 23.26 -18.95 3.71
CA PHE A 58 23.98 -18.28 4.78
C PHE A 58 25.25 -19.03 5.21
N LYS A 59 26.01 -19.56 4.24
CA LYS A 59 27.26 -20.31 4.49
C LYS A 59 28.34 -19.48 5.17
N GLU A 60 28.38 -18.17 4.91
CA GLU A 60 29.29 -17.22 5.58
C GLU A 60 28.74 -16.75 6.94
N GLY A 61 27.76 -17.48 7.48
CA GLY A 61 27.13 -17.19 8.74
C GLY A 61 28.03 -17.34 9.96
N LEU A 62 27.84 -16.48 10.95
CA LEU A 62 28.36 -16.66 12.30
C LEU A 62 27.65 -17.83 12.99
N PHE A 63 28.25 -19.01 12.85
CA PHE A 63 27.97 -20.19 13.65
C PHE A 63 29.09 -20.37 14.70
N PRO A 64 28.83 -21.04 15.84
CA PRO A 64 27.59 -21.69 16.25
C PRO A 64 26.58 -20.75 16.93
N VAL A 65 25.29 -21.04 16.78
CA VAL A 65 24.18 -20.15 17.20
C VAL A 65 22.98 -20.95 17.72
N ILE A 66 22.25 -20.42 18.70
CA ILE A 66 20.95 -20.95 19.16
C ILE A 66 19.83 -20.09 18.58
N LEU A 67 18.96 -20.70 17.78
CA LEU A 67 17.84 -20.03 17.10
C LEU A 67 16.57 -19.98 17.98
N GLY A 68 15.44 -19.56 17.39
CA GLY A 68 14.15 -19.49 18.05
C GLY A 68 13.81 -18.08 18.52
N HIS A 69 12.64 -17.60 18.11
CA HIS A 69 12.13 -16.25 18.40
C HIS A 69 10.60 -16.24 18.65
N GLU A 70 10.01 -17.40 18.91
CA GLU A 70 8.56 -17.61 19.07
C GLU A 70 8.29 -18.41 20.35
N GLY A 71 8.87 -17.95 21.47
CA GLY A 71 8.86 -18.66 22.77
C GLY A 71 7.89 -18.09 23.80
N ALA A 72 7.57 -18.89 24.81
CA ALA A 72 6.95 -18.43 26.05
C ALA A 72 7.50 -19.20 27.25
N GLY A 73 7.57 -18.53 28.40
CA GLY A 73 8.28 -19.06 29.56
C GLY A 73 7.94 -18.35 30.87
N VAL A 74 8.78 -18.61 31.87
CA VAL A 74 8.67 -18.04 33.22
C VAL A 74 10.00 -17.40 33.57
N VAL A 75 9.99 -16.18 34.12
CA VAL A 75 11.20 -15.51 34.60
C VAL A 75 11.83 -16.33 35.73
N GLU A 76 13.09 -16.73 35.56
CA GLU A 76 13.84 -17.49 36.57
C GLU A 76 14.68 -16.54 37.45
N SER A 77 15.38 -15.59 36.83
CA SER A 77 16.14 -14.55 37.52
C SER A 77 16.20 -13.28 36.69
N VAL A 78 16.47 -12.17 37.37
CA VAL A 78 16.66 -10.84 36.78
C VAL A 78 18.01 -10.31 37.22
N GLY A 79 18.67 -9.54 36.35
CA GLY A 79 19.85 -8.78 36.73
C GLY A 79 19.50 -7.46 37.42
N PRO A 80 20.52 -6.64 37.75
CA PRO A 80 20.31 -5.26 38.19
C PRO A 80 19.52 -4.44 37.16
N GLY A 81 18.95 -3.30 37.57
CA GLY A 81 18.23 -2.39 36.67
C GLY A 81 16.86 -2.86 36.15
N VAL A 82 16.51 -4.15 36.27
CA VAL A 82 15.21 -4.69 35.86
C VAL A 82 14.10 -4.24 36.83
N THR A 83 12.99 -3.76 36.26
CA THR A 83 11.85 -3.14 36.98
C THR A 83 10.47 -3.62 36.51
N LYS A 84 10.34 -4.12 35.28
CA LYS A 84 9.07 -4.47 34.60
C LYS A 84 8.61 -5.91 34.88
N VAL A 85 9.53 -6.80 35.25
CA VAL A 85 9.27 -8.23 35.51
C VAL A 85 10.05 -8.72 36.74
N LYS A 86 9.55 -9.77 37.38
CA LYS A 86 10.22 -10.43 38.52
C LYS A 86 10.20 -11.96 38.37
N PRO A 87 11.08 -12.70 39.08
CA PRO A 87 11.05 -14.16 39.11
C PRO A 87 9.65 -14.73 39.41
N GLY A 88 9.23 -15.72 38.63
CA GLY A 88 7.91 -16.33 38.69
C GLY A 88 6.86 -15.73 37.74
N ASP A 89 7.07 -14.51 37.20
CA ASP A 89 6.15 -13.95 36.21
C ASP A 89 6.17 -14.77 34.90
N LYS A 90 5.00 -15.04 34.31
CA LYS A 90 4.89 -15.57 32.94
C LYS A 90 5.22 -14.49 31.91
N VAL A 91 5.99 -14.85 30.89
CA VAL A 91 6.51 -13.90 29.89
C VAL A 91 6.60 -14.50 28.48
N ILE A 92 6.55 -13.61 27.49
CA ILE A 92 6.93 -13.87 26.10
C ILE A 92 8.16 -13.01 25.77
N PRO A 93 9.32 -13.59 25.44
CA PRO A 93 10.43 -12.86 24.84
C PRO A 93 10.10 -12.46 23.39
N LEU A 94 10.49 -11.24 23.01
CA LEU A 94 10.10 -10.60 21.75
C LEU A 94 11.34 -10.01 21.04
N TYR A 95 11.51 -10.38 19.78
CA TYR A 95 12.60 -9.89 18.94
C TYR A 95 12.49 -8.39 18.57
N ILE A 96 11.35 -7.75 18.86
CA ILE A 96 11.20 -6.29 18.79
C ILE A 96 11.31 -5.72 20.20
N PRO A 97 12.39 -5.00 20.54
CA PRO A 97 12.49 -4.30 21.80
C PRO A 97 11.53 -3.11 21.82
N GLN A 98 11.10 -2.69 23.01
CA GLN A 98 10.37 -1.47 23.27
C GLN A 98 10.96 -0.79 24.52
N CYS A 99 11.80 0.23 24.33
CA CYS A 99 12.35 0.97 25.48
C CYS A 99 11.30 1.87 26.15
N GLY A 100 10.43 2.49 25.35
CA GLY A 100 9.42 3.46 25.81
C GLY A 100 9.88 4.93 25.73
N GLU A 101 11.14 5.19 25.40
CA GLU A 101 11.78 6.51 25.56
C GLU A 101 12.29 7.12 24.24
N CYS A 102 12.64 6.31 23.24
CA CYS A 102 13.19 6.80 21.98
C CYS A 102 12.12 7.36 21.03
N LYS A 103 12.52 8.19 20.05
CA LYS A 103 11.59 8.82 19.09
C LYS A 103 10.65 7.83 18.38
N PHE A 104 11.13 6.63 18.06
CA PHE A 104 10.31 5.56 17.47
C PHE A 104 9.26 5.01 18.45
N CYS A 105 9.63 4.72 19.71
CA CYS A 105 8.68 4.22 20.71
C CYS A 105 7.61 5.25 21.05
N LEU A 106 7.97 6.54 21.10
CA LEU A 106 7.06 7.64 21.42
C LEU A 106 6.13 7.99 20.23
N ASN A 107 6.56 7.78 18.99
CA ASN A 107 5.74 8.06 17.81
C ASN A 107 4.60 7.01 17.67
N PRO A 108 3.32 7.41 17.51
CA PRO A 108 2.21 6.47 17.30
C PRO A 108 2.15 5.88 15.89
N LYS A 109 2.84 6.46 14.89
CA LYS A 109 2.83 5.99 13.50
C LYS A 109 3.65 4.74 13.22
N THR A 110 4.46 4.27 14.19
CA THR A 110 5.34 3.10 14.03
C THR A 110 5.28 2.18 15.24
N ASN A 111 5.61 0.91 15.03
CA ASN A 111 5.80 -0.07 16.09
C ASN A 111 7.28 -0.40 16.37
N LEU A 112 8.20 0.26 15.66
CA LEU A 112 9.64 0.07 15.85
C LEU A 112 10.15 0.77 17.13
N CYS A 113 11.38 0.42 17.49
CA CYS A 113 12.15 1.03 18.56
C CYS A 113 13.54 1.33 18.02
N GLN A 114 14.19 2.42 18.44
CA GLN A 114 15.54 2.75 17.98
C GLN A 114 16.57 1.67 18.37
N LYS A 115 16.33 0.94 19.47
CA LYS A 115 17.14 -0.23 19.87
C LYS A 115 17.01 -1.43 18.91
N ILE A 116 16.08 -1.42 17.93
CA ILE A 116 16.06 -2.41 16.85
C ILE A 116 17.30 -2.28 15.93
N SER A 117 18.08 -1.20 16.01
CA SER A 117 19.26 -0.99 15.16
C SER A 117 20.39 -2.01 15.37
N SER A 118 20.37 -2.80 16.45
CA SER A 118 21.22 -3.99 16.61
C SER A 118 20.74 -5.18 15.77
N ILE A 119 19.43 -5.25 15.47
CA ILE A 119 18.75 -6.35 14.75
C ILE A 119 18.40 -5.95 13.29
N ILE A 120 18.44 -4.65 12.95
CA ILE A 120 18.04 -4.11 11.64
C ILE A 120 18.93 -2.93 11.24
N ASP A 121 19.48 -2.97 10.02
CA ASP A 121 19.97 -1.78 9.30
C ASP A 121 18.96 -1.37 8.21
N ASP A 122 19.06 -0.16 7.65
CA ASP A 122 18.18 0.29 6.55
C ASP A 122 18.24 -0.60 5.29
N HIS A 123 19.23 -1.48 5.18
CA HIS A 123 19.46 -2.36 4.04
C HIS A 123 19.01 -3.82 4.22
N LYS A 124 18.89 -4.31 5.47
CA LYS A 124 18.62 -5.73 5.82
C LYS A 124 18.25 -5.90 7.30
N ILE A 125 17.65 -7.06 7.62
CA ILE A 125 17.74 -7.61 8.99
C ILE A 125 19.21 -7.93 9.25
N LYS A 126 19.77 -7.40 10.34
CA LYS A 126 21.01 -7.89 10.95
C LYS A 126 20.69 -9.24 11.58
N THR A 127 20.76 -10.28 10.76
CA THR A 127 20.73 -11.65 11.26
C THR A 127 22.01 -11.88 12.06
N ALA A 128 21.91 -12.60 13.18
CA ALA A 128 23.07 -13.04 13.98
C ALA A 128 24.19 -13.71 13.17
N ILE A 129 23.83 -14.17 11.97
CA ILE A 129 24.62 -14.78 10.91
C ILE A 129 25.54 -13.79 10.18
N SER A 130 25.12 -12.54 9.92
CA SER A 130 25.92 -11.58 9.14
C SER A 130 26.41 -10.37 9.94
N ASP A 131 25.80 -10.09 11.09
CA ASP A 131 26.25 -9.10 12.06
C ASP A 131 26.12 -9.73 13.46
N GLN A 132 27.09 -9.51 14.35
CA GLN A 132 27.16 -10.19 15.64
C GLN A 132 25.98 -9.82 16.56
N ASP A 133 25.01 -10.73 16.74
CA ASP A 133 23.93 -10.57 17.73
C ASP A 133 24.43 -11.02 19.10
N LEU A 134 25.12 -10.10 19.77
CA LEU A 134 25.60 -10.21 21.15
C LEU A 134 24.68 -9.41 22.07
N MET A 135 24.77 -9.63 23.38
CA MET A 135 24.10 -8.74 24.33
C MET A 135 24.68 -7.32 24.22
N ALA A 136 24.01 -6.32 24.80
CA ALA A 136 24.36 -4.90 24.68
C ALA A 136 25.80 -4.55 25.15
N ASP A 137 26.46 -5.45 25.88
CA ASP A 137 27.85 -5.35 26.32
C ASP A 137 28.87 -6.07 25.41
N ASN A 138 28.44 -6.47 24.20
CA ASN A 138 29.21 -7.24 23.23
C ASN A 138 29.72 -8.60 23.75
N THR A 139 28.93 -9.27 24.60
CA THR A 139 29.24 -10.65 25.03
C THR A 139 28.02 -11.57 24.89
N SER A 140 28.26 -12.87 24.71
CA SER A 140 27.18 -13.86 24.74
C SER A 140 26.76 -14.20 26.18
N ARG A 141 25.64 -14.90 26.31
CA ARG A 141 25.20 -15.57 27.54
C ARG A 141 25.28 -17.09 27.42
N PHE A 142 25.69 -17.63 26.27
CA PHE A 142 25.77 -19.05 25.98
C PHE A 142 27.20 -19.51 25.69
N THR A 143 27.60 -20.59 26.36
CA THR A 143 28.85 -21.32 26.11
C THR A 143 28.54 -22.81 25.94
N CYS A 144 29.16 -23.48 24.97
CA CYS A 144 29.04 -24.93 24.79
C CYS A 144 30.37 -25.51 24.31
N LYS A 145 30.84 -26.60 24.95
CA LYS A 145 32.13 -27.25 24.65
C LYS A 145 33.31 -26.26 24.63
N GLY A 146 33.31 -25.28 25.55
CA GLY A 146 34.32 -24.22 25.65
C GLY A 146 34.27 -23.15 24.55
N LYS A 147 33.29 -23.20 23.65
CA LYS A 147 33.07 -22.19 22.59
C LYS A 147 31.92 -21.26 22.95
N GLN A 148 32.08 -19.97 22.62
CA GLN A 148 30.97 -19.02 22.63
C GLN A 148 29.91 -19.44 21.60
N ILE A 149 28.64 -19.39 21.99
CA ILE A 149 27.49 -19.63 21.10
C ILE A 149 26.75 -18.30 20.93
N TYR A 150 26.38 -17.92 19.70
CA TYR A 150 25.69 -16.66 19.44
C TYR A 150 24.20 -16.72 19.78
N HIS A 151 23.62 -15.55 20.06
CA HIS A 151 22.17 -15.38 20.18
C HIS A 151 21.52 -15.26 18.80
N PHE A 152 20.20 -15.34 18.75
CA PHE A 152 19.40 -15.11 17.56
C PHE A 152 18.22 -14.20 17.88
N MET A 153 18.18 -13.05 17.22
CA MET A 153 17.17 -12.00 17.35
C MET A 153 16.96 -11.54 18.80
N GLY A 154 18.02 -11.59 19.62
CA GLY A 154 17.99 -11.31 21.06
C GLY A 154 17.11 -12.25 21.91
N THR A 155 16.66 -13.39 21.39
CA THR A 155 15.69 -14.27 22.07
C THR A 155 16.13 -15.73 22.24
N SER A 156 16.74 -16.36 21.23
CA SER A 156 17.29 -17.73 21.29
C SER A 156 16.42 -18.77 22.04
N THR A 157 15.14 -18.87 21.66
CA THR A 157 14.14 -19.68 22.39
C THR A 157 14.26 -21.19 22.14
N PHE A 158 15.19 -21.65 21.28
CA PHE A 158 15.57 -23.06 21.18
C PHE A 158 16.58 -23.48 22.27
N SER A 159 16.31 -23.08 23.50
CA SER A 159 17.07 -23.41 24.71
C SER A 159 16.12 -23.50 25.90
N GLU A 160 16.33 -24.41 26.85
CA GLU A 160 15.50 -24.48 28.06
C GLU A 160 15.59 -23.21 28.91
N TYR A 161 16.70 -22.47 28.82
CA TYR A 161 16.86 -21.15 29.42
C TYR A 161 17.50 -20.20 28.42
N THR A 162 17.00 -18.96 28.36
CA THR A 162 17.56 -17.88 27.54
C THR A 162 17.70 -16.60 28.36
N VAL A 163 18.52 -15.67 27.89
CA VAL A 163 18.70 -14.35 28.51
C VAL A 163 18.36 -13.29 27.48
N CYS A 164 17.38 -12.44 27.81
CA CYS A 164 16.90 -11.36 26.95
C CYS A 164 17.09 -10.01 27.64
N ALA A 165 17.22 -8.93 26.87
CA ALA A 165 17.09 -7.58 27.41
C ALA A 165 15.66 -7.35 27.92
N GLU A 166 15.48 -6.67 29.05
CA GLU A 166 14.16 -6.36 29.63
C GLU A 166 13.23 -5.64 28.64
N THR A 167 13.77 -4.78 27.77
CA THR A 167 12.99 -4.10 26.73
C THR A 167 12.37 -5.05 25.72
N SER A 168 12.78 -6.31 25.69
CA SER A 168 12.33 -7.38 24.80
C SER A 168 11.49 -8.44 25.52
N VAL A 169 10.91 -8.13 26.68
CA VAL A 169 10.13 -9.10 27.48
C VAL A 169 8.73 -8.53 27.77
N ALA A 170 7.69 -9.20 27.27
CA ALA A 170 6.31 -8.89 27.62
C ALA A 170 5.84 -9.78 28.77
N LYS A 171 5.38 -9.17 29.87
CA LYS A 171 4.66 -9.86 30.94
C LYS A 171 3.25 -10.20 30.48
N ILE A 172 2.82 -11.44 30.74
CA ILE A 172 1.50 -11.93 30.33
C ILE A 172 0.72 -12.48 31.53
N ASP A 173 -0.56 -12.81 31.32
CA ASP A 173 -1.45 -13.32 32.35
C ASP A 173 -0.99 -14.68 32.91
N ASP A 174 -1.08 -14.85 34.23
CA ASP A 174 -0.66 -16.08 34.92
C ASP A 174 -1.53 -17.31 34.55
N ALA A 175 -2.74 -17.12 34.02
CA ALA A 175 -3.58 -18.19 33.47
C ALA A 175 -3.18 -18.64 32.06
N ALA A 176 -2.29 -17.92 31.36
CA ALA A 176 -1.97 -18.20 29.96
C ALA A 176 -1.33 -19.59 29.74
N PRO A 177 -1.83 -20.40 28.79
CA PRO A 177 -1.20 -21.65 28.38
C PRO A 177 0.00 -21.34 27.46
N LEU A 178 1.21 -21.50 28.01
CA LEU A 178 2.47 -21.08 27.39
C LEU A 178 2.73 -21.75 26.03
N ASP A 179 2.22 -22.97 25.82
CA ASP A 179 2.32 -23.72 24.58
C ASP A 179 1.40 -23.24 23.44
N LYS A 180 0.44 -22.36 23.74
CA LYS A 180 -0.43 -21.71 22.75
C LYS A 180 0.02 -20.27 22.51
N VAL A 181 0.24 -19.52 23.59
CA VAL A 181 0.56 -18.08 23.48
C VAL A 181 1.97 -17.79 22.97
N CYS A 182 2.88 -18.78 22.93
CA CYS A 182 4.20 -18.61 22.30
C CYS A 182 4.09 -18.17 20.82
N LEU A 183 3.04 -18.58 20.11
CA LEU A 183 2.76 -18.18 18.71
C LEU A 183 2.54 -16.67 18.54
N ILE A 184 2.13 -15.96 19.60
CA ILE A 184 1.97 -14.50 19.63
C ILE A 184 3.35 -13.81 19.56
N GLY A 185 4.44 -14.49 19.94
CA GLY A 185 5.81 -13.96 19.89
C GLY A 185 6.33 -13.65 18.49
N CYS A 186 5.75 -14.24 17.43
CA CYS A 186 6.07 -13.89 16.04
C CYS A 186 4.89 -14.16 15.10
N GLY A 187 4.65 -15.43 14.79
CA GLY A 187 3.87 -15.86 13.63
C GLY A 187 2.42 -15.39 13.59
N PHE A 188 1.71 -15.50 14.71
CA PHE A 188 0.31 -15.11 14.80
C PHE A 188 0.15 -13.59 14.68
N SER A 189 0.83 -12.85 15.57
CA SER A 189 0.79 -11.39 15.63
C SER A 189 1.14 -10.76 14.29
N THR A 190 2.13 -11.32 13.60
CA THR A 190 2.57 -10.88 12.27
C THR A 190 1.44 -10.97 11.24
N GLY A 191 0.81 -12.13 11.06
CA GLY A 191 -0.26 -12.30 10.07
C GLY A 191 -1.56 -11.58 10.45
N TYR A 192 -2.01 -11.78 11.69
CA TYR A 192 -3.24 -11.18 12.21
C TYR A 192 -3.18 -9.64 12.20
N GLY A 193 -2.03 -9.08 12.59
CA GLY A 193 -1.78 -7.64 12.53
C GLY A 193 -1.55 -7.10 11.11
N ALA A 194 -1.07 -7.93 10.16
CA ALA A 194 -0.96 -7.51 8.77
C ALA A 194 -2.33 -7.10 8.20
N ALA A 195 -3.37 -7.88 8.50
CA ALA A 195 -4.75 -7.56 8.13
C ALA A 195 -5.27 -6.32 8.87
N ILE A 196 -5.20 -6.33 10.21
CA ILE A 196 -5.90 -5.34 11.06
C ILE A 196 -5.17 -3.99 11.10
N ASN A 197 -3.86 -3.97 11.27
CA ASN A 197 -3.10 -2.74 11.51
C ASN A 197 -2.45 -2.16 10.25
N THR A 198 -1.94 -3.01 9.36
CA THR A 198 -1.14 -2.58 8.19
C THR A 198 -1.99 -2.41 6.93
N ALA A 199 -2.67 -3.45 6.48
CA ALA A 199 -3.65 -3.38 5.40
C ALA A 199 -4.86 -2.54 5.82
N LYS A 200 -5.27 -2.66 7.10
CA LYS A 200 -6.48 -2.07 7.67
C LYS A 200 -7.71 -2.54 6.91
N VAL A 201 -7.87 -3.86 6.85
CA VAL A 201 -9.03 -4.53 6.26
C VAL A 201 -10.31 -3.94 6.84
N GLU A 202 -11.27 -3.66 5.97
CA GLU A 202 -12.55 -3.04 6.34
C GLU A 202 -13.70 -4.07 6.29
N ALA A 203 -14.73 -3.84 7.09
CA ALA A 203 -15.93 -4.66 7.05
C ALA A 203 -16.61 -4.58 5.68
N GLY A 204 -17.05 -5.73 5.13
CA GLY A 204 -17.63 -5.81 3.78
C GLY A 204 -16.63 -5.84 2.62
N SER A 205 -15.32 -5.84 2.91
CA SER A 205 -14.29 -5.90 1.87
C SER A 205 -14.00 -7.33 1.36
N THR A 206 -13.35 -7.41 0.20
CA THR A 206 -12.77 -8.64 -0.36
C THR A 206 -11.26 -8.68 -0.09
N CYS A 207 -10.76 -9.83 0.37
CA CYS A 207 -9.34 -10.05 0.65
C CYS A 207 -8.76 -11.24 -0.15
N ALA A 208 -7.49 -11.14 -0.54
CA ALA A 208 -6.68 -12.26 -1.01
C ALA A 208 -5.50 -12.52 -0.05
N VAL A 209 -5.28 -13.76 0.36
CA VAL A 209 -4.15 -14.14 1.25
C VAL A 209 -3.28 -15.19 0.58
N PHE A 210 -2.06 -14.80 0.21
CA PHE A 210 -1.09 -15.65 -0.47
C PHE A 210 -0.17 -16.37 0.52
N GLY A 211 -0.24 -17.70 0.54
CA GLY A 211 0.58 -18.57 1.40
C GLY A 211 -0.11 -18.96 2.70
N LEU A 212 -0.87 -20.06 2.68
CA LEU A 212 -1.67 -20.57 3.79
C LEU A 212 -0.83 -21.38 4.82
N GLY A 213 0.37 -20.89 5.12
CA GLY A 213 1.16 -21.33 6.29
C GLY A 213 0.71 -20.61 7.56
N GLY A 214 1.39 -20.82 8.69
CA GLY A 214 0.98 -20.26 9.98
C GLY A 214 0.83 -18.72 10.02
N VAL A 215 1.58 -17.97 9.20
CA VAL A 215 1.40 -16.50 9.07
C VAL A 215 0.15 -16.17 8.25
N GLY A 216 -0.01 -16.77 7.07
CA GLY A 216 -1.17 -16.49 6.20
C GLY A 216 -2.50 -16.97 6.79
N LEU A 217 -2.52 -18.11 7.50
CA LEU A 217 -3.72 -18.52 8.24
C LEU A 217 -4.08 -17.54 9.36
N SER A 218 -3.08 -16.95 10.02
CA SER A 218 -3.31 -15.86 10.98
C SER A 218 -3.81 -14.57 10.30
N ALA A 219 -3.38 -14.30 9.05
CA ALA A 219 -3.93 -13.22 8.24
C ALA A 219 -5.36 -13.47 7.79
N VAL A 220 -5.74 -14.71 7.43
CA VAL A 220 -7.14 -15.11 7.18
C VAL A 220 -8.01 -14.85 8.40
N MET A 221 -7.55 -15.24 9.59
CA MET A 221 -8.23 -14.92 10.86
C MET A 221 -8.35 -13.41 11.09
N GLY A 222 -7.32 -12.64 10.76
CA GLY A 222 -7.32 -11.18 10.85
C GLY A 222 -8.32 -10.51 9.91
N CYS A 223 -8.41 -10.97 8.65
CA CYS A 223 -9.41 -10.49 7.68
C CYS A 223 -10.84 -10.79 8.16
N LYS A 224 -11.08 -11.98 8.70
CA LYS A 224 -12.39 -12.37 9.27
C LYS A 224 -12.74 -11.54 10.51
N ALA A 225 -11.78 -11.32 11.41
CA ALA A 225 -11.96 -10.47 12.59
C ALA A 225 -12.23 -9.00 12.23
N ALA A 226 -11.67 -8.52 11.11
CA ALA A 226 -11.96 -7.20 10.54
C ALA A 226 -13.31 -7.12 9.79
N GLY A 227 -14.01 -8.24 9.60
CA GLY A 227 -15.33 -8.28 8.96
C GLY A 227 -15.31 -8.34 7.43
N ALA A 228 -14.22 -8.77 6.81
CA ALA A 228 -14.19 -9.02 5.36
C ALA A 228 -15.23 -10.09 4.99
N THR A 229 -16.05 -9.83 3.97
CA THR A 229 -17.15 -10.70 3.55
C THR A 229 -16.72 -11.77 2.55
N ARG A 230 -15.55 -11.62 1.93
CA ARG A 230 -14.97 -12.61 1.00
C ARG A 230 -13.47 -12.67 1.22
N ILE A 231 -12.95 -13.85 1.52
CA ILE A 231 -11.53 -14.08 1.86
C ILE A 231 -11.03 -15.25 1.02
N ILE A 232 -10.28 -14.94 -0.03
CA ILE A 232 -9.70 -15.90 -0.96
C ILE A 232 -8.34 -16.35 -0.41
N GLY A 233 -8.21 -17.63 -0.05
CA GLY A 233 -6.93 -18.24 0.30
C GLY A 233 -6.20 -18.76 -0.93
N ILE A 234 -4.90 -18.48 -1.08
CA ILE A 234 -4.09 -18.94 -2.21
C ILE A 234 -2.89 -19.75 -1.69
N ASP A 235 -2.81 -21.03 -2.05
CA ASP A 235 -1.63 -21.87 -1.78
C ASP A 235 -1.49 -22.98 -2.83
N ILE A 236 -0.26 -23.41 -3.10
CA ILE A 236 0.03 -24.52 -4.02
C ILE A 236 -0.19 -25.90 -3.40
N ASN A 237 -0.32 -25.98 -2.06
CA ASN A 237 -0.72 -27.20 -1.36
C ASN A 237 -2.21 -27.12 -0.95
N LYS A 238 -3.04 -27.98 -1.56
CA LYS A 238 -4.49 -28.05 -1.31
C LYS A 238 -4.84 -28.63 0.07
N ASP A 239 -3.92 -29.37 0.71
CA ASP A 239 -4.14 -29.97 2.04
C ASP A 239 -4.37 -28.91 3.14
N LYS A 240 -3.94 -27.68 2.89
CA LYS A 240 -4.16 -26.52 3.78
C LYS A 240 -5.57 -25.92 3.66
N PHE A 241 -6.28 -26.18 2.56
CA PHE A 241 -7.55 -25.50 2.26
C PHE A 241 -8.64 -25.79 3.30
N PRO A 242 -8.85 -27.03 3.81
CA PRO A 242 -9.86 -27.29 4.84
C PRO A 242 -9.65 -26.44 6.10
N LYS A 243 -8.40 -26.30 6.56
CA LYS A 243 -8.07 -25.46 7.73
C LYS A 243 -8.19 -23.97 7.43
N ALA A 244 -7.87 -23.52 6.22
CA ALA A 244 -8.09 -22.13 5.82
C ALA A 244 -9.59 -21.77 5.85
N LEU A 245 -10.46 -22.64 5.33
CA LEU A 245 -11.91 -22.46 5.37
C LEU A 245 -12.44 -22.45 6.80
N GLU A 246 -12.00 -23.38 7.66
CA GLU A 246 -12.31 -23.44 9.09
C GLU A 246 -11.96 -22.12 9.81
N LEU A 247 -10.75 -21.60 9.57
CA LEU A 247 -10.26 -20.39 10.20
C LEU A 247 -10.91 -19.11 9.66
N GLY A 248 -11.38 -19.09 8.41
CA GLY A 248 -12.19 -17.99 7.90
C GLY A 248 -12.15 -17.68 6.41
N ALA A 249 -11.39 -18.42 5.60
CA ALA A 249 -11.43 -18.26 4.15
C ALA A 249 -12.84 -18.61 3.64
N THR A 250 -13.36 -17.84 2.69
CA THR A 250 -14.64 -18.15 2.03
C THR A 250 -14.46 -19.12 0.88
N GLU A 251 -13.29 -19.09 0.25
CA GLU A 251 -12.86 -20.00 -0.81
C GLU A 251 -11.34 -20.13 -0.79
N CYS A 252 -10.81 -21.19 -1.43
CA CYS A 252 -9.38 -21.37 -1.62
C CYS A 252 -9.09 -21.80 -3.06
N ILE A 253 -8.02 -21.27 -3.65
CA ILE A 253 -7.59 -21.56 -5.01
C ILE A 253 -6.11 -21.96 -5.05
N ASN A 254 -5.77 -22.88 -5.95
CA ASN A 254 -4.38 -23.27 -6.20
C ASN A 254 -3.90 -22.59 -7.49
N SER A 255 -2.78 -21.87 -7.43
CA SER A 255 -2.26 -21.18 -8.61
C SER A 255 -1.79 -22.11 -9.73
N LYS A 256 -1.68 -23.42 -9.48
CA LYS A 256 -1.35 -24.44 -10.49
C LYS A 256 -2.58 -25.04 -11.19
N ASP A 257 -3.80 -24.68 -10.77
CA ASP A 257 -5.05 -25.16 -11.41
C ASP A 257 -5.46 -24.31 -12.64
N TYR A 258 -4.66 -23.32 -13.04
CA TYR A 258 -4.99 -22.34 -14.06
C TYR A 258 -3.81 -22.09 -15.01
N ASP A 259 -4.10 -21.95 -16.31
CA ASP A 259 -3.13 -21.59 -17.35
C ASP A 259 -2.83 -20.07 -17.40
N LYS A 260 -3.57 -19.26 -16.65
CA LYS A 260 -3.42 -17.80 -16.55
C LYS A 260 -2.65 -17.40 -15.29
N PRO A 261 -1.94 -16.25 -15.29
CA PRO A 261 -1.39 -15.66 -14.08
C PRO A 261 -2.46 -15.47 -12.99
N ILE A 262 -2.14 -15.86 -11.75
CA ILE A 262 -3.11 -15.95 -10.63
C ILE A 262 -3.81 -14.62 -10.33
N GLN A 263 -3.13 -13.49 -10.55
CA GLN A 263 -3.69 -12.15 -10.41
C GLN A 263 -4.82 -11.85 -11.41
N GLN A 264 -4.76 -12.42 -12.62
CA GLN A 264 -5.82 -12.31 -13.62
C GLN A 264 -7.02 -13.18 -13.21
N VAL A 265 -6.77 -14.41 -12.76
CA VAL A 265 -7.81 -15.32 -12.23
C VAL A 265 -8.57 -14.66 -11.09
N ILE A 266 -7.86 -14.11 -10.10
CA ILE A 266 -8.48 -13.36 -8.99
C ILE A 266 -9.28 -12.16 -9.51
N SER A 267 -8.74 -11.40 -10.45
CA SER A 267 -9.42 -10.22 -11.01
C SER A 267 -10.72 -10.58 -11.75
N GLU A 268 -10.71 -11.67 -12.53
CA GLU A 268 -11.89 -12.23 -13.21
C GLU A 268 -12.93 -12.72 -12.18
N MET A 269 -12.51 -13.50 -11.18
CA MET A 269 -13.38 -14.04 -10.12
C MET A 269 -14.01 -12.97 -9.20
N THR A 270 -13.50 -11.75 -9.21
CA THR A 270 -13.92 -10.65 -8.30
C THR A 270 -14.53 -9.45 -9.03
N GLY A 271 -14.53 -9.42 -10.37
CA GLY A 271 -15.03 -8.27 -11.14
C GLY A 271 -14.13 -7.04 -11.05
N GLY A 272 -12.81 -7.24 -11.02
CA GLY A 272 -11.79 -6.19 -11.08
C GLY A 272 -10.77 -6.14 -9.94
N GLY A 273 -10.59 -7.23 -9.20
CA GLY A 273 -9.58 -7.37 -8.14
C GLY A 273 -10.14 -7.20 -6.72
N VAL A 274 -9.32 -7.55 -5.72
CA VAL A 274 -9.65 -7.50 -4.28
C VAL A 274 -9.33 -6.14 -3.64
N ASP A 275 -10.08 -5.73 -2.61
CA ASP A 275 -9.78 -4.47 -1.89
C ASP A 275 -8.42 -4.55 -1.17
N PHE A 276 -8.11 -5.72 -0.59
CA PHE A 276 -6.89 -5.97 0.17
C PHE A 276 -6.20 -7.26 -0.24
N SER A 277 -4.88 -7.25 -0.36
CA SER A 277 -4.08 -8.46 -0.50
C SER A 277 -2.99 -8.54 0.58
N ILE A 278 -2.70 -9.75 1.03
CA ILE A 278 -1.70 -10.03 2.06
C ILE A 278 -0.77 -11.13 1.55
N GLU A 279 0.51 -10.82 1.40
CA GLU A 279 1.53 -11.74 0.86
C GLU A 279 2.37 -12.34 1.99
N CYS A 280 2.35 -13.66 2.16
CA CYS A 280 3.01 -14.36 3.27
C CYS A 280 4.05 -15.42 2.84
N ILE A 281 4.45 -15.45 1.57
CA ILE A 281 5.37 -16.45 1.00
C ILE A 281 6.81 -15.92 0.90
N GLY A 282 7.01 -14.64 0.61
CA GLY A 282 8.35 -14.03 0.45
C GLY A 282 8.97 -14.25 -0.93
N ILE A 283 8.16 -14.53 -1.96
CA ILE A 283 8.60 -14.73 -3.34
C ILE A 283 8.24 -13.47 -4.15
N ILE A 284 9.21 -12.90 -4.88
CA ILE A 284 9.07 -11.60 -5.56
C ILE A 284 7.93 -11.59 -6.59
N GLU A 285 7.79 -12.67 -7.35
CA GLU A 285 6.73 -12.87 -8.33
C GLU A 285 5.35 -12.92 -7.66
N VAL A 286 5.27 -13.46 -6.45
CA VAL A 286 4.04 -13.49 -5.65
C VAL A 286 3.74 -12.11 -5.04
N MET A 287 4.76 -11.34 -4.64
CA MET A 287 4.59 -9.94 -4.20
C MET A 287 4.02 -9.07 -5.33
N LYS A 288 4.52 -9.24 -6.57
CA LYS A 288 3.99 -8.58 -7.76
C LYS A 288 2.54 -9.01 -8.03
N ALA A 289 2.26 -10.31 -8.08
CA ALA A 289 0.89 -10.82 -8.28
C ALA A 289 -0.09 -10.36 -7.18
N ALA A 290 0.37 -10.28 -5.92
CA ALA A 290 -0.42 -9.79 -4.80
C ALA A 290 -0.80 -8.32 -4.97
N LEU A 291 0.09 -7.45 -5.46
CA LEU A 291 -0.26 -6.07 -5.80
C LEU A 291 -1.21 -6.01 -7.01
N GLU A 292 -0.89 -6.73 -8.08
CA GLU A 292 -1.63 -6.70 -9.35
C GLU A 292 -3.06 -7.25 -9.25
N CYS A 293 -3.35 -8.12 -8.28
CA CYS A 293 -4.69 -8.65 -8.04
C CYS A 293 -5.62 -7.70 -7.27
N THR A 294 -5.11 -6.56 -6.76
CA THR A 294 -5.92 -5.62 -5.98
C THR A 294 -6.77 -4.70 -6.87
N THR A 295 -7.88 -4.15 -6.37
CA THR A 295 -8.75 -3.29 -7.17
C THR A 295 -8.03 -1.99 -7.58
N VAL A 296 -8.07 -1.65 -8.87
CA VAL A 296 -7.58 -0.36 -9.37
C VAL A 296 -8.33 0.77 -8.66
N GLY A 297 -7.61 1.83 -8.27
CA GLY A 297 -8.17 3.04 -7.67
C GLY A 297 -8.16 3.11 -6.15
N TRP A 298 -8.11 1.98 -5.44
CA TRP A 298 -8.04 1.97 -3.96
C TRP A 298 -7.40 0.71 -3.32
N GLY A 299 -7.02 -0.29 -4.11
CA GLY A 299 -6.52 -1.56 -3.64
C GLY A 299 -5.23 -1.45 -2.80
N THR A 300 -5.12 -2.20 -1.71
CA THR A 300 -3.96 -2.17 -0.82
C THR A 300 -3.30 -3.54 -0.69
N CYS A 301 -2.02 -3.63 -1.04
CA CYS A 301 -1.20 -4.82 -0.83
C CYS A 301 -0.30 -4.64 0.40
N ALA A 302 -0.35 -5.62 1.31
CA ALA A 302 0.51 -5.72 2.47
C ALA A 302 1.45 -6.93 2.33
N ILE A 303 2.73 -6.67 2.06
CA ILE A 303 3.77 -7.70 2.07
C ILE A 303 4.12 -8.06 3.53
N VAL A 304 4.21 -9.36 3.80
CA VAL A 304 4.58 -9.94 5.09
C VAL A 304 5.74 -10.93 4.90
N GLY A 305 5.78 -11.60 3.73
CA GLY A 305 6.87 -12.50 3.36
C GLY A 305 8.21 -11.77 3.25
N VAL A 306 9.24 -12.34 3.88
CA VAL A 306 10.62 -11.87 3.75
C VAL A 306 11.28 -12.63 2.60
N SER A 307 11.73 -11.89 1.59
CA SER A 307 12.53 -12.46 0.48
C SER A 307 14.00 -12.53 0.86
N LEU A 308 14.67 -13.60 0.41
CA LEU A 308 16.14 -13.75 0.45
C LEU A 308 16.81 -13.34 -0.87
N ALA A 309 16.04 -12.99 -1.90
CA ALA A 309 16.58 -12.52 -3.17
C ALA A 309 17.15 -11.10 -3.02
N GLU A 310 18.30 -10.84 -3.63
CA GLU A 310 18.90 -9.49 -3.67
C GLU A 310 18.14 -8.51 -4.57
N GLY A 311 17.28 -9.03 -5.45
CA GLY A 311 16.38 -8.27 -6.30
C GLY A 311 15.28 -7.55 -5.51
N GLY A 312 14.95 -6.33 -5.92
CA GLY A 312 13.79 -5.61 -5.39
C GLY A 312 12.48 -6.09 -5.99
N VAL A 313 11.34 -5.67 -5.41
CA VAL A 313 10.01 -5.95 -5.95
C VAL A 313 9.78 -5.09 -7.20
N PRO A 314 9.67 -5.66 -8.42
CA PRO A 314 9.32 -4.91 -9.61
C PRO A 314 7.84 -4.53 -9.57
N VAL A 315 7.56 -3.24 -9.80
CA VAL A 315 6.21 -2.69 -9.90
C VAL A 315 6.16 -1.76 -11.09
N ASP A 316 5.14 -1.86 -11.92
CA ASP A 316 4.82 -0.84 -12.91
C ASP A 316 4.32 0.44 -12.17
N PRO A 317 4.98 1.61 -12.32
CA PRO A 317 4.60 2.84 -11.64
C PRO A 317 3.13 3.24 -11.87
N PHE A 318 2.57 2.92 -13.03
CA PHE A 318 1.19 3.22 -13.38
C PHE A 318 0.20 2.55 -12.43
N GLN A 319 0.55 1.38 -11.88
CA GLN A 319 -0.29 0.69 -10.88
C GLN A 319 -0.47 1.52 -9.61
N LEU A 320 0.59 2.20 -9.15
CA LEU A 320 0.55 3.08 -7.99
C LEU A 320 -0.15 4.40 -8.31
N ILE A 321 0.13 5.00 -9.49
CA ILE A 321 -0.53 6.23 -9.97
C ILE A 321 -2.05 6.03 -10.05
N MET A 322 -2.48 4.85 -10.51
CA MET A 322 -3.88 4.42 -10.56
C MET A 322 -4.42 3.94 -9.20
N GLY A 323 -3.92 4.51 -8.10
CA GLY A 323 -4.52 4.42 -6.77
C GLY A 323 -4.27 3.13 -5.98
N ARG A 324 -3.44 2.20 -6.47
CA ARG A 324 -3.01 1.06 -5.64
C ARG A 324 -1.94 1.51 -4.63
N THR A 325 -1.96 0.90 -3.45
CA THR A 325 -1.02 1.17 -2.37
C THR A 325 -0.22 -0.10 -2.05
N LEU A 326 1.11 0.04 -1.99
CA LEU A 326 2.01 -1.02 -1.57
C LEU A 326 2.63 -0.67 -0.20
N LYS A 327 2.48 -1.60 0.74
CA LYS A 327 3.03 -1.53 2.09
C LYS A 327 3.62 -2.89 2.46
N ALA A 328 4.33 -2.93 3.58
CA ALA A 328 4.64 -4.18 4.24
C ALA A 328 4.56 -4.00 5.77
N THR A 329 4.74 -5.07 6.52
CA THR A 329 4.61 -5.07 7.98
C THR A 329 5.79 -5.75 8.66
N PHE A 330 6.17 -5.21 9.83
CA PHE A 330 7.04 -5.91 10.77
C PHE A 330 6.23 -6.21 12.03
N PHE A 331 6.17 -7.48 12.44
CA PHE A 331 5.36 -7.96 13.57
C PHE A 331 3.90 -7.46 13.55
N GLY A 332 3.30 -7.39 12.36
CA GLY A 332 1.89 -7.02 12.19
C GLY A 332 1.54 -5.60 12.66
N GLY A 333 2.52 -4.69 12.75
CA GLY A 333 2.31 -3.33 13.24
C GLY A 333 2.04 -3.21 14.74
N TRP A 334 2.18 -4.29 15.52
CA TRP A 334 1.96 -4.26 16.98
C TRP A 334 3.16 -3.64 17.72
N LYS A 335 2.91 -2.69 18.63
CA LYS A 335 3.92 -2.25 19.62
C LYS A 335 4.16 -3.39 20.60
N SER A 336 5.34 -3.99 20.56
CA SER A 336 5.58 -5.36 21.02
C SER A 336 5.18 -5.59 22.48
N VAL A 337 5.84 -4.93 23.42
CA VAL A 337 5.65 -5.13 24.86
C VAL A 337 4.24 -4.68 25.32
N ASP A 338 3.66 -3.65 24.70
CA ASP A 338 2.33 -3.13 25.07
C ASP A 338 1.15 -3.92 24.48
N SER A 339 1.34 -4.59 23.35
CA SER A 339 0.26 -5.23 22.59
C SER A 339 0.15 -6.72 22.87
N VAL A 340 1.27 -7.41 23.08
CA VAL A 340 1.29 -8.86 23.33
C VAL A 340 0.47 -9.27 24.57
N PRO A 341 0.47 -8.55 25.71
CA PRO A 341 -0.38 -8.90 26.85
C PRO A 341 -1.89 -8.77 26.53
N LYS A 342 -2.25 -7.84 25.66
CA LYS A 342 -3.64 -7.65 25.17
C LYS A 342 -4.03 -8.77 24.22
N LEU A 343 -3.15 -9.18 23.31
CA LEU A 343 -3.37 -10.36 22.45
C LEU A 343 -3.53 -11.65 23.28
N VAL A 344 -2.77 -11.83 24.35
CA VAL A 344 -3.00 -12.95 25.30
C VAL A 344 -4.38 -12.85 25.96
N SER A 345 -4.79 -11.66 26.39
CA SER A 345 -6.12 -11.43 26.98
C SER A 345 -7.26 -11.69 25.98
N ASP A 346 -7.05 -11.33 24.71
CA ASP A 346 -7.98 -11.55 23.61
C ASP A 346 -8.11 -13.05 23.25
N TYR A 347 -7.01 -13.81 23.31
CA TYR A 347 -7.03 -15.27 23.22
C TYR A 347 -7.77 -15.91 24.40
N LEU A 348 -7.47 -15.52 25.65
CA LEU A 348 -8.14 -16.04 26.84
C LEU A 348 -9.64 -15.75 26.86
N SER A 349 -10.06 -14.61 26.27
CA SER A 349 -11.46 -14.25 26.05
C SER A 349 -12.07 -14.81 24.75
N LYS A 350 -11.35 -15.72 24.07
CA LYS A 350 -11.78 -16.46 22.87
C LYS A 350 -12.16 -15.58 21.67
N LYS A 351 -11.53 -14.42 21.50
CA LYS A 351 -11.71 -13.57 20.30
C LYS A 351 -11.12 -14.21 19.05
N PHE A 352 -10.14 -15.10 19.20
CA PHE A 352 -9.54 -15.90 18.13
C PHE A 352 -9.00 -17.22 18.69
N ASP A 353 -8.80 -18.19 17.80
CA ASP A 353 -8.37 -19.55 18.13
C ASP A 353 -6.90 -19.78 17.71
N LEU A 354 -5.98 -19.79 18.68
CA LEU A 354 -4.58 -20.17 18.45
C LEU A 354 -4.37 -21.68 18.40
N ASP A 355 -5.24 -22.45 19.04
CA ASP A 355 -5.11 -23.90 19.18
C ASP A 355 -5.28 -24.56 17.81
N ALA A 356 -6.19 -24.04 16.99
CA ALA A 356 -6.41 -24.46 15.60
C ALA A 356 -5.19 -24.25 14.67
N LEU A 357 -4.18 -23.46 15.06
CA LEU A 357 -2.91 -23.30 14.33
C LEU A 357 -1.86 -24.35 14.71
N VAL A 358 -1.98 -25.00 15.87
CA VAL A 358 -1.02 -26.01 16.35
C VAL A 358 -1.33 -27.37 15.74
N THR A 359 -0.47 -27.85 14.84
CA THR A 359 -0.62 -29.18 14.22
C THR A 359 0.07 -30.27 15.03
N PHE A 360 1.25 -29.97 15.59
CA PHE A 360 2.03 -30.92 16.37
C PHE A 360 2.60 -30.28 17.63
N THR A 361 2.61 -31.04 18.72
CA THR A 361 3.37 -30.73 19.94
C THR A 361 4.40 -31.84 20.10
N LEU A 362 5.69 -31.49 20.14
CA LEU A 362 6.78 -32.46 20.16
C LEU A 362 7.68 -32.25 21.40
N PRO A 363 8.30 -33.31 21.93
CA PRO A 363 9.44 -33.18 22.82
C PRO A 363 10.55 -32.32 22.21
N PHE A 364 11.23 -31.49 23.03
CA PHE A 364 12.24 -30.55 22.55
C PHE A 364 13.44 -31.21 21.81
N ASP A 365 13.81 -32.43 22.18
CA ASP A 365 14.86 -33.20 21.49
C ASP A 365 14.49 -33.63 20.07
N LYS A 366 13.20 -33.60 19.71
CA LYS A 366 12.68 -33.81 18.34
C LYS A 366 12.63 -32.52 17.50
N ILE A 367 13.41 -31.49 17.82
CA ILE A 367 13.39 -30.21 17.06
C ILE A 367 13.65 -30.38 15.55
N ASN A 368 14.54 -31.30 15.14
CA ASN A 368 14.78 -31.55 13.72
C ASN A 368 13.54 -32.09 12.99
N GLU A 369 12.77 -32.98 13.63
CA GLU A 369 11.49 -33.50 13.12
C GLU A 369 10.45 -32.37 12.97
N ALA A 370 10.45 -31.38 13.86
CA ALA A 370 9.62 -30.18 13.72
C ALA A 370 9.97 -29.37 12.46
N PHE A 371 11.26 -29.25 12.12
CA PHE A 371 11.71 -28.61 10.88
C PHE A 371 11.41 -29.45 9.64
N ASP A 372 11.48 -30.78 9.72
CA ASP A 372 11.11 -31.68 8.63
C ASP A 372 9.62 -31.59 8.31
N LEU A 373 8.75 -31.66 9.33
CA LEU A 373 7.30 -31.48 9.19
C LEU A 373 6.92 -30.10 8.61
N MET A 374 7.73 -29.05 8.84
CA MET A 374 7.54 -27.74 8.21
C MET A 374 8.01 -27.75 6.74
N ARG A 375 9.17 -28.35 6.45
CA ARG A 375 9.72 -28.43 5.08
C ARG A 375 8.85 -29.29 4.15
N GLU A 376 8.28 -30.37 4.66
CA GLU A 376 7.33 -31.24 3.96
C GLU A 376 5.93 -30.60 3.80
N GLY A 377 5.69 -29.44 4.41
CA GLY A 377 4.40 -28.75 4.35
C GLY A 377 3.26 -29.44 5.13
N LYS A 378 3.60 -30.40 6.01
CA LYS A 378 2.65 -31.18 6.83
C LYS A 378 2.22 -30.46 8.12
N SER A 379 2.90 -29.39 8.51
CA SER A 379 2.61 -28.62 9.72
C SER A 379 2.28 -27.16 9.43
N ILE A 380 1.36 -26.60 10.22
CA ILE A 380 1.04 -25.17 10.26
C ILE A 380 1.87 -24.48 11.34
N ARG A 381 1.87 -25.06 12.54
CA ARG A 381 2.81 -24.82 13.63
C ARG A 381 3.15 -26.12 14.33
N THR A 382 4.42 -26.24 14.69
CA THR A 382 4.93 -27.29 15.57
C THR A 382 5.54 -26.64 16.80
N VAL A 383 5.17 -27.13 17.99
CA VAL A 383 5.61 -26.57 19.27
C VAL A 383 6.48 -27.59 20.02
N PRO A 384 7.82 -27.47 19.92
CA PRO A 384 8.76 -28.10 20.85
C PRO A 384 8.52 -27.67 22.31
N GLN A 385 8.42 -28.64 23.23
CA GLN A 385 8.22 -28.43 24.67
C GLN A 385 9.33 -29.06 25.51
N THR A 386 9.69 -28.38 26.61
CA THR A 386 10.55 -28.94 27.66
C THR A 386 9.71 -29.79 28.63
N PRO A 387 10.19 -30.96 29.08
CA PRO A 387 9.37 -31.88 29.87
C PRO A 387 9.01 -31.28 31.25
N CYS A 388 7.72 -30.99 31.45
CA CYS A 388 7.20 -30.54 32.74
C CYS A 388 6.84 -31.74 33.62
N LEU A 389 7.59 -31.94 34.72
CA LEU A 389 7.42 -33.07 35.65
C LEU A 389 6.01 -33.21 36.26
N LEU A 390 5.18 -32.15 36.26
CA LEU A 390 3.79 -32.24 36.74
C LEU A 390 2.84 -32.92 35.74
N TYR A 391 3.08 -32.83 34.42
CA TYR A 391 2.09 -33.29 33.42
C TYR A 391 2.07 -34.82 33.27
N MET A 392 3.19 -35.50 33.53
CA MET A 392 3.25 -36.97 33.51
C MET A 392 2.33 -37.63 34.56
N TYR A 393 2.03 -36.94 35.67
CA TYR A 393 1.16 -37.49 36.72
C TYR A 393 -0.34 -37.41 36.39
N MET A 394 -0.79 -36.43 35.59
CA MET A 394 -2.22 -36.32 35.24
C MET A 394 -2.66 -37.32 34.16
N CYS A 395 -1.78 -37.70 33.23
CA CYS A 395 -2.11 -38.70 32.20
C CYS A 395 -2.38 -40.11 32.78
N LEU A 396 -1.82 -40.46 33.94
CA LEU A 396 -2.09 -41.75 34.59
C LEU A 396 -3.46 -41.83 35.30
N LEU A 397 -4.10 -40.69 35.58
CA LEU A 397 -5.40 -40.65 36.27
C LEU A 397 -6.60 -40.64 35.30
N TYR A 398 -6.40 -40.29 34.04
CA TYR A 398 -7.47 -40.24 33.04
C TYR A 398 -7.82 -41.60 32.39
N THR A 399 -6.99 -42.63 32.56
CA THR A 399 -7.19 -43.97 32.00
C THR A 399 -8.01 -44.94 32.87
N LEU A 400 -8.38 -44.55 34.10
CA LEU A 400 -9.10 -45.41 35.06
C LEU A 400 -10.54 -44.96 35.37
N GLY A 401 -11.12 -44.08 34.54
CA GLY A 401 -12.34 -43.32 34.87
C GLY A 401 -13.52 -43.43 33.91
N ARG A 402 -13.70 -44.52 33.15
CA ARG A 402 -14.91 -44.75 32.32
C ARG A 402 -15.32 -46.22 32.18
N GLU A 403 -16.16 -46.69 33.09
CA GLU A 403 -17.19 -47.70 32.78
C GLU A 403 -18.57 -47.05 32.92
N GLY A 404 -19.51 -47.47 32.06
CA GLY A 404 -20.66 -46.63 31.73
C GLY A 404 -21.95 -46.92 32.49
N LYS A 405 -22.94 -46.04 32.27
CA LYS A 405 -24.25 -46.44 31.75
C LYS A 405 -25.04 -45.24 31.23
N MET A 406 -25.54 -45.37 29.99
CA MET A 406 -26.64 -44.55 29.49
C MET A 406 -27.96 -45.10 30.02
N MET A 407 -28.89 -44.21 30.36
CA MET A 407 -30.32 -44.54 30.42
C MET A 407 -31.11 -43.58 29.54
N ASN A 408 -32.18 -44.11 28.95
CA ASN A 408 -32.92 -43.50 27.86
C ASN A 408 -34.40 -43.41 28.24
N SER A 409 -35.00 -42.22 28.09
CA SER A 409 -36.45 -41.98 28.13
C SER A 409 -36.71 -40.62 27.48
N GLY A 410 -37.64 -40.42 26.55
CA GLY A 410 -38.76 -41.28 26.16
C GLY A 410 -40.07 -40.59 26.50
N GLY A 411 -40.49 -39.63 25.68
CA GLY A 411 -41.72 -38.85 25.83
C GLY A 411 -42.20 -38.34 24.47
N SER A 412 -43.49 -38.39 24.19
CA SER A 412 -44.06 -38.41 22.83
C SER A 412 -45.31 -37.53 22.67
N ARG A 413 -45.86 -37.49 21.43
CA ARG A 413 -47.02 -36.71 20.92
C ARG A 413 -46.63 -35.26 20.54
N GLY A 414 -47.02 -34.67 19.40
CA GLY A 414 -48.15 -34.88 18.49
C GLY A 414 -48.91 -33.53 18.37
N TRP A 415 -49.49 -33.04 17.26
CA TRP A 415 -49.93 -33.60 15.97
C TRP A 415 -50.03 -32.49 14.88
N TYR A 416 -50.24 -32.91 13.63
CA TYR A 416 -50.67 -32.19 12.40
C TYR A 416 -51.23 -30.74 12.41
N GLY A 417 -50.96 -30.01 11.32
CA GLY A 417 -51.79 -28.90 10.81
C GLY A 417 -51.24 -28.27 9.52
N ALA A 418 -51.98 -28.32 8.40
CA ALA A 418 -51.49 -27.86 7.10
C ALA A 418 -52.40 -26.82 6.42
N SER A 419 -51.79 -25.97 5.58
CA SER A 419 -52.35 -25.27 4.40
C SER A 419 -53.61 -24.39 4.52
N SER A 420 -53.55 -23.17 4.00
CA SER A 420 -54.52 -22.67 3.01
C SER A 420 -54.08 -21.33 2.39
N TRP A 421 -54.66 -21.01 1.24
CA TRP A 421 -54.33 -19.86 0.38
C TRP A 421 -55.26 -18.66 0.64
N GLY A 422 -54.81 -17.45 0.30
CA GLY A 422 -55.66 -16.26 0.20
C GLY A 422 -55.17 -15.27 -0.86
N LYS A 423 -55.92 -15.13 -1.97
CA LYS A 423 -55.72 -14.06 -2.97
C LYS A 423 -56.39 -12.77 -2.51
N TRP A 424 -55.88 -11.62 -2.97
CA TRP A 424 -56.64 -10.38 -3.10
C TRP A 424 -56.35 -9.71 -4.45
N LEU A 425 -57.38 -9.12 -5.06
CA LEU A 425 -57.34 -8.35 -6.32
C LEU A 425 -58.41 -7.24 -6.29
N ASP A 426 -58.11 -6.17 -7.03
CA ASP A 426 -58.99 -5.19 -7.72
C ASP A 426 -59.72 -4.01 -7.01
N GLY A 427 -59.82 -2.90 -7.76
CA GLY A 427 -60.42 -1.58 -7.48
C GLY A 427 -59.41 -0.50 -7.06
N GLY A 428 -59.44 0.80 -7.42
CA GLY A 428 -60.32 1.67 -8.23
C GLY A 428 -60.21 3.12 -7.70
N GLU A 429 -60.17 4.23 -8.47
CA GLU A 429 -60.21 4.44 -9.92
C GLU A 429 -59.46 5.73 -10.38
N LEU A 430 -59.20 5.78 -11.71
CA LEU A 430 -58.95 6.93 -12.59
C LEU A 430 -59.44 8.35 -12.18
N TRP A 431 -58.62 9.36 -12.49
CA TRP A 431 -59.07 10.73 -12.82
C TRP A 431 -58.34 11.28 -14.05
N TRP A 432 -59.11 11.74 -15.04
CA TRP A 432 -58.64 12.54 -16.18
C TRP A 432 -59.24 13.94 -16.07
N ILE A 433 -58.39 14.98 -16.13
CA ILE A 433 -58.77 16.29 -16.66
C ILE A 433 -57.58 16.79 -17.47
N GLY A 434 -57.80 17.11 -18.74
CA GLY A 434 -56.81 17.79 -19.58
C GLY A 434 -57.39 19.07 -20.17
N ALA A 435 -56.53 20.06 -20.42
CA ALA A 435 -56.73 21.08 -21.44
C ALA A 435 -55.46 21.96 -21.61
N ALA A 436 -55.41 22.67 -22.73
CA ALA A 436 -54.58 23.84 -23.02
C ALA A 436 -53.05 23.63 -23.19
N THR A 437 -52.69 23.18 -24.38
CA THR A 437 -51.40 23.47 -25.01
C THR A 437 -51.14 24.98 -25.11
N GLN A 438 -50.00 25.46 -24.60
CA GLN A 438 -49.32 26.64 -25.15
C GLN A 438 -47.95 26.23 -25.65
N ALA A 439 -47.77 26.24 -26.98
CA ALA A 439 -46.48 26.04 -27.60
C ALA A 439 -45.67 27.34 -27.54
N SER A 440 -44.79 27.47 -26.55
CA SER A 440 -43.68 28.42 -26.61
C SER A 440 -42.66 27.90 -27.62
N GLY A 441 -42.48 28.62 -28.74
CA GLY A 441 -41.71 28.13 -29.88
C GLY A 441 -40.21 27.91 -29.57
N CYS A 442 -39.79 26.64 -29.52
CA CYS A 442 -38.39 26.28 -29.69
C CYS A 442 -38.00 26.48 -31.15
N VAL A 443 -37.25 27.55 -31.44
CA VAL A 443 -36.55 27.68 -32.72
C VAL A 443 -35.51 26.56 -32.81
N PRO A 444 -35.48 25.73 -33.87
CA PRO A 444 -34.45 24.73 -34.01
C PRO A 444 -33.11 25.43 -34.29
N HIS A 445 -32.27 25.56 -33.26
CA HIS A 445 -30.86 25.89 -33.44
C HIS A 445 -30.20 24.73 -34.18
N TYR A 446 -30.13 24.83 -35.51
CA TYR A 446 -29.31 23.95 -36.33
C TYR A 446 -27.85 24.11 -35.93
N VAL A 447 -27.36 23.26 -35.04
CA VAL A 447 -25.95 23.22 -34.64
C VAL A 447 -25.16 22.67 -35.83
N ARG A 448 -24.43 23.56 -36.52
CA ARG A 448 -23.68 23.23 -37.74
C ARG A 448 -22.29 22.71 -37.42
N VAL A 449 -21.68 22.05 -38.40
CA VAL A 449 -20.21 21.84 -38.43
C VAL A 449 -19.54 23.20 -38.37
N ILE A 450 -18.55 23.36 -37.49
CA ILE A 450 -17.70 24.55 -37.40
C ILE A 450 -16.41 24.29 -38.19
N LYS A 451 -15.94 25.27 -38.93
CA LYS A 451 -14.56 25.32 -39.47
C LYS A 451 -13.74 26.24 -38.60
N CYS A 452 -12.61 25.76 -38.08
CA CYS A 452 -11.74 26.53 -37.18
C CYS A 452 -10.29 26.01 -37.21
N LYS A 453 -9.36 26.73 -36.58
CA LYS A 453 -7.96 26.33 -36.49
C LYS A 453 -7.73 25.29 -35.41
N ALA A 454 -6.88 24.30 -35.71
CA ALA A 454 -6.33 23.36 -34.74
C ALA A 454 -4.88 23.03 -35.05
N ALA A 455 -4.17 22.51 -34.04
CA ALA A 455 -2.80 22.02 -34.18
C ALA A 455 -2.82 20.48 -34.22
N ILE A 456 -2.65 19.93 -35.42
CA ILE A 456 -2.69 18.48 -35.66
C ILE A 456 -1.29 17.90 -35.53
N ALA A 457 -1.16 16.87 -34.69
CA ALA A 457 -0.05 15.93 -34.76
C ALA A 457 -0.37 14.90 -35.85
N TRP A 458 0.24 15.04 -37.03
CA TRP A 458 0.01 14.11 -38.15
C TRP A 458 0.72 12.78 -37.97
N GLU A 459 1.91 12.81 -37.37
CA GLU A 459 2.76 11.65 -37.08
C GLU A 459 3.66 11.95 -35.87
N ALA A 460 4.21 10.91 -35.24
CA ALA A 460 5.09 11.04 -34.08
C ALA A 460 6.43 11.72 -34.43
N GLY A 461 7.00 12.46 -33.47
CA GLY A 461 8.32 13.07 -33.57
C GLY A 461 8.40 14.27 -34.53
N LYS A 462 7.27 14.81 -34.98
CA LYS A 462 7.20 16.00 -35.85
C LYS A 462 6.58 17.21 -35.15
N PRO A 463 6.88 18.44 -35.62
CA PRO A 463 6.12 19.63 -35.23
C PRO A 463 4.63 19.48 -35.57
N LEU A 464 3.78 20.14 -34.78
CA LEU A 464 2.35 20.23 -35.03
C LEU A 464 2.07 21.13 -36.24
N SER A 465 1.14 20.74 -37.11
CA SER A 465 0.66 21.56 -38.22
C SER A 465 -0.56 22.37 -37.80
N ILE A 466 -0.58 23.67 -38.10
CA ILE A 466 -1.75 24.53 -37.89
C ILE A 466 -2.65 24.44 -39.13
N GLU A 467 -3.80 23.78 -39.01
CA GLU A 467 -4.71 23.46 -40.11
C GLU A 467 -6.11 24.03 -39.86
N GLU A 468 -6.91 24.20 -40.92
CA GLU A 468 -8.37 24.35 -40.78
C GLU A 468 -9.01 22.97 -40.63
N VAL A 469 -9.72 22.76 -39.51
CA VAL A 469 -10.43 21.52 -39.21
C VAL A 469 -11.94 21.74 -39.17
N GLU A 470 -12.67 20.68 -39.48
CA GLU A 470 -14.12 20.58 -39.36
C GLU A 470 -14.48 19.92 -38.03
N VAL A 471 -15.17 20.64 -37.17
CA VAL A 471 -15.66 20.20 -35.86
C VAL A 471 -17.15 19.92 -35.95
N ALA A 472 -17.52 18.65 -35.86
CA ALA A 472 -18.90 18.20 -35.88
C ALA A 472 -19.74 18.82 -34.73
N PRO A 473 -21.08 18.89 -34.85
CA PRO A 473 -21.94 19.21 -33.71
C PRO A 473 -21.84 18.13 -32.61
N PRO A 474 -22.07 18.50 -31.34
CA PRO A 474 -22.15 17.52 -30.25
C PRO A 474 -23.39 16.63 -30.42
N LYS A 475 -23.21 15.31 -30.25
CA LYS A 475 -24.30 14.33 -30.15
C LYS A 475 -24.81 14.23 -28.71
N ALA A 476 -25.74 13.32 -28.45
CA ALA A 476 -26.28 13.09 -27.11
C ALA A 476 -25.16 12.87 -26.06
N HIS A 477 -25.28 13.54 -24.91
CA HIS A 477 -24.29 13.57 -23.83
C HIS A 477 -22.91 14.16 -24.18
N GLU A 478 -22.85 15.04 -25.18
CA GLU A 478 -21.64 15.76 -25.58
C GLU A 478 -21.78 17.28 -25.48
N VAL A 479 -20.66 17.95 -25.26
CA VAL A 479 -20.56 19.40 -25.09
C VAL A 479 -19.51 19.93 -26.06
N ARG A 480 -19.88 20.91 -26.89
CA ARG A 480 -18.93 21.63 -27.73
C ARG A 480 -18.49 22.91 -27.05
N ILE A 481 -17.18 23.05 -26.86
CA ILE A 481 -16.55 24.13 -26.10
C ILE A 481 -15.71 24.97 -27.06
N LYS A 482 -15.91 26.29 -27.06
CA LYS A 482 -14.96 27.24 -27.60
C LYS A 482 -13.81 27.39 -26.62
N ILE A 483 -12.62 26.91 -26.96
CA ILE A 483 -11.43 27.11 -26.13
C ILE A 483 -10.99 28.57 -26.25
N VAL A 484 -10.68 29.19 -25.10
CA VAL A 484 -10.16 30.56 -25.03
C VAL A 484 -8.66 30.55 -24.78
N SER A 485 -8.22 29.64 -23.92
CA SER A 485 -6.80 29.43 -23.63
C SER A 485 -6.51 27.96 -23.38
N THR A 486 -5.33 27.51 -23.82
CA THR A 486 -4.79 26.18 -23.56
C THR A 486 -3.34 26.28 -23.09
N ALA A 487 -2.81 25.27 -22.41
CA ALA A 487 -1.39 25.15 -22.09
C ALA A 487 -0.81 23.83 -22.60
N VAL A 488 0.52 23.80 -22.77
CA VAL A 488 1.28 22.58 -23.11
C VAL A 488 1.84 21.96 -21.83
N CYS A 489 1.75 20.64 -21.72
CA CYS A 489 2.32 19.86 -20.63
C CYS A 489 3.18 18.70 -21.19
N HIS A 490 4.03 18.11 -20.34
CA HIS A 490 4.91 17.00 -20.74
C HIS A 490 4.14 15.78 -21.26
N THR A 491 2.90 15.56 -20.81
CA THR A 491 2.04 14.48 -21.33
C THR A 491 1.74 14.65 -22.81
N ASP A 492 1.47 15.88 -23.29
CA ASP A 492 1.26 16.14 -24.71
C ASP A 492 2.55 15.86 -25.51
N ALA A 493 3.72 16.18 -24.95
CA ALA A 493 5.02 15.92 -25.58
C ALA A 493 5.40 14.43 -25.60
N TYR A 494 5.06 13.68 -24.55
CA TYR A 494 5.32 12.23 -24.46
C TYR A 494 4.52 11.45 -25.51
N THR A 495 3.25 11.82 -25.72
CA THR A 495 2.47 11.29 -26.83
C THR A 495 3.02 11.77 -28.16
N LEU A 496 3.29 13.07 -28.34
CA LEU A 496 3.85 13.62 -29.59
C LEU A 496 5.19 12.98 -29.99
N SER A 497 6.04 12.60 -29.04
CA SER A 497 7.32 11.93 -29.34
C SER A 497 7.17 10.47 -29.79
N GLY A 498 5.97 9.89 -29.73
CA GLY A 498 5.71 8.48 -30.03
C GLY A 498 6.23 7.51 -28.97
N ALA A 499 6.55 8.00 -27.77
CA ALA A 499 7.01 7.14 -26.67
C ALA A 499 5.83 6.57 -25.84
N ASP A 500 4.63 7.13 -26.01
CA ASP A 500 3.36 6.66 -25.47
C ASP A 500 2.81 5.46 -26.29
N PRO A 501 2.61 4.28 -25.69
CA PRO A 501 2.03 3.12 -26.39
C PRO A 501 0.52 3.24 -26.65
N GLU A 502 -0.20 4.12 -25.95
CA GLU A 502 -1.59 4.46 -26.30
C GLU A 502 -1.63 5.53 -27.42
N GLY A 503 -0.49 6.15 -27.74
CA GLY A 503 -0.36 7.21 -28.73
C GLY A 503 -0.76 6.79 -30.14
N SER A 504 -1.81 7.43 -30.66
CA SER A 504 -2.38 7.16 -31.98
C SER A 504 -2.47 8.44 -32.80
N PHE A 505 -2.22 8.35 -34.11
CA PHE A 505 -2.12 9.50 -35.02
C PHE A 505 -2.95 9.26 -36.31
N PRO A 506 -3.46 10.31 -36.98
CA PRO A 506 -3.34 11.73 -36.63
C PRO A 506 -4.29 12.15 -35.50
N VAL A 507 -3.88 13.12 -34.67
CA VAL A 507 -4.58 13.50 -33.44
C VAL A 507 -4.46 15.00 -33.15
N ILE A 508 -5.49 15.58 -32.51
CA ILE A 508 -5.40 16.91 -31.87
C ILE A 508 -5.12 16.70 -30.38
N LEU A 509 -3.93 17.10 -29.94
CA LEU A 509 -3.48 16.98 -28.54
C LEU A 509 -4.10 18.08 -27.63
N GLY A 510 -3.61 18.20 -26.39
CA GLY A 510 -4.01 19.23 -25.45
C GLY A 510 -5.05 18.76 -24.43
N HIS A 511 -4.76 19.01 -23.16
CA HIS A 511 -5.62 18.67 -22.02
C HIS A 511 -5.65 19.71 -20.88
N GLU A 512 -4.80 20.74 -20.91
CA GLU A 512 -4.86 21.90 -19.99
C GLU A 512 -5.58 23.08 -20.67
N GLY A 513 -6.92 23.05 -20.73
CA GLY A 513 -7.73 24.07 -21.43
C GLY A 513 -8.76 24.76 -20.55
N ALA A 514 -9.21 25.94 -20.96
CA ALA A 514 -10.40 26.60 -20.41
C ALA A 514 -11.14 27.38 -21.50
N GLY A 515 -12.47 27.41 -21.42
CA GLY A 515 -13.31 27.89 -22.51
C GLY A 515 -14.73 28.22 -22.10
N ILE A 516 -15.57 28.39 -23.12
CA ILE A 516 -16.99 28.73 -23.00
C ILE A 516 -17.77 27.69 -23.79
N VAL A 517 -18.84 27.13 -23.23
CA VAL A 517 -19.73 26.21 -23.95
C VAL A 517 -20.38 26.96 -25.12
N GLU A 518 -20.22 26.45 -26.34
CA GLU A 518 -20.89 26.97 -27.54
C GLU A 518 -22.23 26.28 -27.77
N SER A 519 -22.27 24.95 -27.65
CA SER A 519 -23.49 24.16 -27.76
C SER A 519 -23.40 22.87 -26.95
N VAL A 520 -24.56 22.27 -26.69
CA VAL A 520 -24.70 20.99 -26.00
C VAL A 520 -25.59 20.08 -26.83
N GLY A 521 -25.32 18.78 -26.79
CA GLY A 521 -26.19 17.79 -27.41
C GLY A 521 -27.37 17.38 -26.53
N GLU A 522 -28.17 16.44 -27.04
CA GLU A 522 -29.32 15.89 -26.34
C GLU A 522 -28.95 15.28 -24.96
N GLY A 523 -29.84 15.39 -23.97
CA GLY A 523 -29.63 14.82 -22.63
C GLY A 523 -28.69 15.61 -21.70
N VAL A 524 -27.93 16.58 -22.21
CA VAL A 524 -27.03 17.41 -21.39
C VAL A 524 -27.83 18.44 -20.59
N THR A 525 -27.67 18.42 -19.26
CA THR A 525 -28.40 19.29 -18.32
C THR A 525 -27.49 20.06 -17.34
N ARG A 526 -26.24 19.64 -17.18
CA ARG A 526 -25.31 20.20 -16.17
C ARG A 526 -24.65 21.53 -16.59
N VAL A 527 -24.61 21.78 -17.91
CA VAL A 527 -24.04 22.99 -18.53
C VAL A 527 -24.92 23.41 -19.70
N LYS A 528 -24.84 24.69 -20.08
CA LYS A 528 -25.53 25.27 -21.25
C LYS A 528 -24.60 26.22 -22.01
N ALA A 529 -24.99 26.60 -23.22
CA ALA A 529 -24.29 27.62 -24.00
C ALA A 529 -24.05 28.90 -23.18
N GLY A 530 -22.83 29.44 -23.26
CA GLY A 530 -22.36 30.60 -22.50
C GLY A 530 -21.75 30.29 -21.13
N ASP A 531 -21.92 29.09 -20.57
CA ASP A 531 -21.26 28.73 -19.31
C ASP A 531 -19.73 28.64 -19.49
N LYS A 532 -18.96 29.21 -18.55
CA LYS A 532 -17.50 29.03 -18.49
C LYS A 532 -17.14 27.64 -17.95
N VAL A 533 -16.18 26.98 -18.58
CA VAL A 533 -15.86 25.56 -18.32
C VAL A 533 -14.36 25.24 -18.46
N ILE A 534 -13.95 24.18 -17.77
CA ILE A 534 -12.68 23.46 -17.95
C ILE A 534 -13.01 22.03 -18.40
N PRO A 535 -12.55 21.55 -19.58
CA PRO A 535 -12.60 20.15 -19.97
C PRO A 535 -11.60 19.31 -19.13
N LEU A 536 -11.96 18.05 -18.85
CA LEU A 536 -11.28 17.20 -17.86
C LEU A 536 -10.96 15.83 -18.43
N TYR A 537 -9.69 15.44 -18.39
CA TYR A 537 -9.25 14.10 -18.81
C TYR A 537 -9.62 12.98 -17.84
N ILE A 538 -9.87 13.32 -16.56
CA ILE A 538 -10.55 12.42 -15.61
C ILE A 538 -12.02 12.83 -15.57
N PRO A 539 -12.96 12.01 -16.08
CA PRO A 539 -14.39 12.32 -16.01
C PRO A 539 -14.97 12.08 -14.60
N GLN A 540 -16.19 12.56 -14.36
CA GLN A 540 -16.97 12.22 -13.16
C GLN A 540 -18.46 12.04 -13.50
N CYS A 541 -18.86 10.79 -13.74
CA CYS A 541 -20.26 10.43 -14.02
C CYS A 541 -21.18 10.43 -12.79
N GLY A 542 -20.63 10.27 -11.57
CA GLY A 542 -21.41 10.24 -10.33
C GLY A 542 -22.12 8.91 -10.01
N GLU A 543 -22.17 7.96 -10.95
CA GLU A 543 -22.98 6.74 -10.86
C GLU A 543 -22.18 5.42 -10.84
N CYS A 544 -20.97 5.38 -11.41
CA CYS A 544 -20.18 4.15 -11.45
C CYS A 544 -19.54 3.82 -10.10
N LYS A 545 -19.17 2.55 -9.85
CA LYS A 545 -18.57 2.10 -8.57
C LYS A 545 -17.38 2.95 -8.11
N PHE A 546 -16.59 3.48 -9.04
CA PHE A 546 -15.46 4.37 -8.77
C PHE A 546 -15.91 5.79 -8.36
N CYS A 547 -16.93 6.35 -9.01
CA CYS A 547 -17.48 7.66 -8.64
C CYS A 547 -18.22 7.62 -7.28
N LEU A 548 -18.87 6.50 -6.95
CA LEU A 548 -19.56 6.31 -5.68
C LEU A 548 -18.59 6.04 -4.51
N ASN A 549 -17.46 5.37 -4.77
CA ASN A 549 -16.44 5.12 -3.74
C ASN A 549 -15.69 6.42 -3.36
N PRO A 550 -15.55 6.78 -2.06
CA PRO A 550 -14.78 7.96 -1.64
C PRO A 550 -13.26 7.79 -1.75
N LYS A 551 -12.75 6.56 -1.95
CA LYS A 551 -11.31 6.26 -1.99
C LYS A 551 -10.63 6.60 -3.33
N THR A 552 -11.38 6.96 -4.37
CA THR A 552 -10.84 7.13 -5.72
C THR A 552 -11.57 8.22 -6.52
N ASN A 553 -10.89 8.72 -7.57
CA ASN A 553 -11.45 9.59 -8.60
C ASN A 553 -11.48 8.94 -10.00
N LEU A 554 -11.05 7.68 -10.14
CA LEU A 554 -10.83 7.02 -11.43
C LEU A 554 -12.13 6.54 -12.09
N CYS A 555 -12.97 7.46 -12.56
CA CYS A 555 -14.17 7.14 -13.32
C CYS A 555 -13.85 6.34 -14.60
N GLN A 556 -14.45 5.14 -14.73
CA GLN A 556 -14.21 4.25 -15.88
C GLN A 556 -15.22 4.42 -17.03
N LYS A 557 -16.25 5.25 -16.87
CA LYS A 557 -17.46 5.30 -17.75
C LYS A 557 -17.14 5.44 -19.25
N ILE A 558 -16.06 6.15 -19.60
CA ILE A 558 -15.64 6.41 -20.99
C ILE A 558 -14.15 6.08 -21.27
N ARG A 559 -13.43 5.47 -20.32
CA ARG A 559 -11.96 5.23 -20.42
C ARG A 559 -11.58 4.46 -21.68
N VAL A 560 -12.42 3.51 -22.12
CA VAL A 560 -12.15 2.67 -23.30
C VAL A 560 -12.13 3.51 -24.59
N THR A 561 -13.19 4.24 -24.90
CA THR A 561 -13.25 5.08 -26.11
C THR A 561 -12.30 6.27 -26.01
N GLN A 562 -12.16 6.87 -24.83
CA GLN A 562 -11.24 7.97 -24.58
C GLN A 562 -9.78 7.57 -24.85
N GLY A 563 -9.37 6.36 -24.46
CA GLY A 563 -8.04 5.80 -24.78
C GLY A 563 -7.83 5.43 -26.24
N GLN A 564 -8.92 5.32 -27.03
CA GLN A 564 -8.87 5.12 -28.49
C GLN A 564 -8.94 6.45 -29.26
N GLY A 565 -9.02 7.59 -28.56
CA GLY A 565 -9.20 8.90 -29.19
C GLY A 565 -10.59 9.13 -29.78
N LEU A 566 -11.63 8.55 -29.17
CA LEU A 566 -13.01 8.55 -29.67
C LEU A 566 -14.01 9.00 -28.60
N MET A 567 -15.12 9.58 -29.05
CA MET A 567 -16.28 9.89 -28.21
C MET A 567 -16.98 8.60 -27.71
N PRO A 568 -17.91 8.69 -26.73
CA PRO A 568 -18.58 7.50 -26.16
C PRO A 568 -19.36 6.65 -27.17
N ASP A 569 -19.68 7.19 -28.35
CA ASP A 569 -20.30 6.47 -29.46
C ASP A 569 -19.31 5.76 -30.40
N GLY A 570 -18.01 5.76 -30.08
CA GLY A 570 -16.96 5.14 -30.89
C GLY A 570 -16.56 5.92 -32.14
N THR A 571 -16.88 7.22 -32.24
CA THR A 571 -16.52 8.04 -33.40
C THR A 571 -15.78 9.33 -33.01
N SER A 572 -15.02 9.93 -33.93
CA SER A 572 -14.43 11.25 -33.71
C SER A 572 -15.42 12.39 -34.04
N ARG A 573 -15.05 13.61 -33.66
CA ARG A 573 -15.74 14.86 -34.01
C ARG A 573 -14.91 15.77 -34.90
N PHE A 574 -13.68 15.36 -35.25
CA PHE A 574 -12.74 16.12 -36.05
C PHE A 574 -12.50 15.48 -37.42
N THR A 575 -12.65 16.27 -38.47
CA THR A 575 -12.18 15.93 -39.82
C THR A 575 -11.26 17.03 -40.37
N CYS A 576 -10.24 16.63 -41.13
CA CYS A 576 -9.34 17.55 -41.84
C CYS A 576 -9.07 16.98 -43.23
N ASN A 577 -9.40 17.75 -44.28
CA ASN A 577 -9.25 17.32 -45.68
C ASN A 577 -9.85 15.93 -45.96
N GLY A 578 -11.04 15.66 -45.42
CA GLY A 578 -11.74 14.37 -45.55
C GLY A 578 -11.18 13.21 -44.72
N LYS A 579 -10.08 13.40 -43.97
CA LYS A 579 -9.52 12.39 -43.05
C LYS A 579 -10.08 12.58 -41.65
N GLN A 580 -10.38 11.49 -40.96
CA GLN A 580 -10.66 11.51 -39.52
C GLN A 580 -9.40 11.89 -38.74
N ILE A 581 -9.55 12.78 -37.77
CA ILE A 581 -8.51 13.12 -36.79
C ILE A 581 -8.98 12.64 -35.42
N LEU A 582 -8.11 12.02 -34.62
CA LEU A 582 -8.47 11.48 -33.31
C LEU A 582 -8.55 12.57 -32.24
N HIS A 583 -9.33 12.28 -31.19
CA HIS A 583 -9.28 13.01 -29.93
C HIS A 583 -8.07 12.58 -29.09
N PHE A 584 -7.67 13.43 -28.14
CA PHE A 584 -6.64 13.15 -27.15
C PHE A 584 -7.20 13.37 -25.75
N MET A 585 -6.99 12.40 -24.86
CA MET A 585 -7.37 12.44 -23.44
C MET A 585 -8.85 12.80 -23.17
N GLY A 586 -9.73 12.77 -24.18
CA GLY A 586 -11.13 13.21 -24.08
C GLY A 586 -11.30 14.74 -24.01
N THR A 587 -10.28 15.50 -24.41
CA THR A 587 -10.19 16.96 -24.25
C THR A 587 -9.83 17.70 -25.53
N SER A 588 -8.78 17.27 -26.25
CA SER A 588 -8.27 17.88 -27.49
C SER A 588 -8.26 19.42 -27.50
N THR A 589 -7.62 20.02 -26.50
CA THR A 589 -7.67 21.47 -26.28
C THR A 589 -6.79 22.28 -27.22
N PHE A 590 -6.05 21.64 -28.14
CA PHE A 590 -5.30 22.31 -29.22
C PHE A 590 -6.17 22.57 -30.47
N SER A 591 -7.40 23.03 -30.27
CA SER A 591 -8.35 23.49 -31.30
C SER A 591 -9.17 24.66 -30.74
N GLU A 592 -9.52 25.64 -31.59
CA GLU A 592 -10.44 26.74 -31.22
C GLU A 592 -11.78 26.21 -30.69
N TYR A 593 -12.24 25.07 -31.22
CA TYR A 593 -13.42 24.35 -30.75
C TYR A 593 -13.11 22.87 -30.56
N THR A 594 -13.56 22.31 -29.44
CA THR A 594 -13.46 20.86 -29.15
C THR A 594 -14.83 20.33 -28.73
N VAL A 595 -15.03 19.01 -28.86
CA VAL A 595 -16.24 18.31 -28.38
C VAL A 595 -15.81 17.27 -27.36
N VAL A 596 -16.41 17.30 -26.18
CA VAL A 596 -16.08 16.42 -25.05
C VAL A 596 -17.33 15.78 -24.47
N ALA A 597 -17.19 14.71 -23.68
CA ALA A 597 -18.32 14.10 -22.98
C ALA A 597 -18.80 15.03 -21.87
N ASP A 598 -20.11 15.08 -21.60
CA ASP A 598 -20.70 15.97 -20.58
C ASP A 598 -20.17 15.69 -19.15
N ILE A 599 -19.83 14.44 -18.84
CA ILE A 599 -19.16 14.01 -17.60
C ILE A 599 -17.69 14.45 -17.50
N SER A 600 -17.11 15.02 -18.55
CA SER A 600 -15.74 15.55 -18.61
C SER A 600 -15.70 17.09 -18.55
N VAL A 601 -16.76 17.75 -18.06
CA VAL A 601 -16.87 19.21 -18.05
C VAL A 601 -17.06 19.74 -16.62
N ALA A 602 -16.09 20.52 -16.13
CA ALA A 602 -16.24 21.30 -14.90
C ALA A 602 -16.78 22.69 -15.24
N LYS A 603 -17.98 23.01 -14.74
CA LYS A 603 -18.52 24.38 -14.77
C LYS A 603 -17.85 25.23 -13.70
N ILE A 604 -17.33 26.38 -14.07
CA ILE A 604 -16.60 27.29 -13.18
C ILE A 604 -17.33 28.64 -13.05
N GLU A 605 -16.84 29.51 -12.16
CA GLU A 605 -17.42 30.84 -11.95
C GLU A 605 -17.17 31.79 -13.14
N ASP A 606 -18.15 32.66 -13.43
CA ASP A 606 -18.09 33.58 -14.58
C ASP A 606 -16.99 34.65 -14.44
N SER A 607 -16.53 34.92 -13.22
CA SER A 607 -15.41 35.82 -12.91
C SER A 607 -14.03 35.24 -13.26
N ALA A 608 -13.90 33.93 -13.48
CA ALA A 608 -12.60 33.29 -13.63
C ALA A 608 -11.83 33.72 -14.90
N PRO A 609 -10.54 34.06 -14.80
CA PRO A 609 -9.66 34.34 -15.94
C PRO A 609 -9.24 33.03 -16.63
N LEU A 610 -9.82 32.76 -17.80
CA LEU A 610 -9.63 31.51 -18.56
C LEU A 610 -8.16 31.26 -18.95
N ASN A 611 -7.38 32.32 -19.17
CA ASN A 611 -5.94 32.26 -19.44
C ASN A 611 -5.06 31.96 -18.21
N LYS A 612 -5.67 31.68 -17.05
CA LYS A 612 -4.99 31.22 -15.83
C LYS A 612 -5.54 29.86 -15.41
N VAL A 613 -6.87 29.75 -15.30
CA VAL A 613 -7.52 28.55 -14.75
C VAL A 613 -7.46 27.32 -15.66
N CYS A 614 -7.06 27.47 -16.94
CA CYS A 614 -6.73 26.33 -17.82
C CYS A 614 -5.70 25.36 -17.19
N LEU A 615 -4.78 25.87 -16.37
CA LEU A 615 -3.77 25.08 -15.66
C LEU A 615 -4.34 24.18 -14.54
N LEU A 616 -5.57 24.45 -14.08
CA LEU A 616 -6.28 23.60 -13.10
C LEU A 616 -6.85 22.32 -13.75
N GLY A 617 -6.78 22.19 -15.08
CA GLY A 617 -7.12 20.96 -15.81
C GLY A 617 -6.13 19.80 -15.62
N CYS A 618 -4.88 20.06 -15.19
CA CYS A 618 -3.89 18.99 -14.94
C CYS A 618 -2.85 19.33 -13.85
N GLY A 619 -1.74 20.00 -14.20
CA GLY A 619 -0.51 19.99 -13.39
C GLY A 619 -0.64 20.55 -11.98
N ILE A 620 -1.30 21.70 -11.82
CA ILE A 620 -1.45 22.37 -10.52
C ILE A 620 -2.32 21.53 -9.59
N SER A 621 -3.50 21.14 -10.06
CA SER A 621 -4.45 20.29 -9.33
C SER A 621 -3.81 18.96 -8.92
N THR A 622 -2.98 18.38 -9.80
CA THR A 622 -2.27 17.13 -9.55
C THR A 622 -1.28 17.26 -8.41
N GLY A 623 -0.36 18.23 -8.46
CA GLY A 623 0.63 18.43 -7.40
C GLY A 623 0.02 18.86 -6.07
N TYR A 624 -0.95 19.78 -6.10
CA TYR A 624 -1.65 20.24 -4.90
C TYR A 624 -2.38 19.07 -4.21
N GLY A 625 -3.17 18.31 -4.97
CA GLY A 625 -3.90 17.15 -4.46
C GLY A 625 -3.00 15.97 -4.05
N ALA A 626 -1.82 15.81 -4.66
CA ALA A 626 -0.84 14.82 -4.24
C ALA A 626 -0.48 14.99 -2.75
N ALA A 627 -0.24 16.24 -2.32
CA ALA A 627 0.05 16.57 -0.93
C ALA A 627 -1.17 16.43 -0.02
N ILE A 628 -2.30 17.06 -0.36
CA ILE A 628 -3.42 17.20 0.60
C ILE A 628 -4.44 16.04 0.58
N ASN A 629 -4.61 15.34 -0.56
CA ASN A 629 -5.56 14.22 -0.69
C ASN A 629 -4.86 12.86 -0.59
N THR A 630 -3.76 12.69 -1.34
CA THR A 630 -3.11 11.38 -1.49
C THR A 630 -2.12 11.11 -0.37
N ALA A 631 -1.14 11.99 -0.14
CA ALA A 631 -0.23 11.90 1.00
C ALA A 631 -0.98 12.16 2.32
N LYS A 632 -1.84 13.20 2.32
CA LYS A 632 -2.45 13.79 3.53
C LYS A 632 -1.38 14.26 4.50
N VAL A 633 -0.48 15.11 3.98
CA VAL A 633 0.59 15.75 4.76
C VAL A 633 -0.02 16.42 5.99
N GLU A 634 0.54 16.17 7.18
CA GLU A 634 0.07 16.80 8.41
C GLU A 634 0.92 18.03 8.79
N PRO A 635 0.36 19.00 9.55
CA PRO A 635 1.13 20.09 10.11
C PRO A 635 2.34 19.58 10.89
N GLY A 636 3.51 20.21 10.68
CA GLY A 636 4.77 19.80 11.32
C GLY A 636 5.63 18.81 10.53
N SER A 637 5.13 18.26 9.43
CA SER A 637 5.87 17.28 8.61
C SER A 637 7.08 17.86 7.88
N THR A 638 8.09 17.02 7.65
CA THR A 638 9.18 17.24 6.70
C THR A 638 8.87 16.56 5.37
N CYS A 639 9.00 17.30 4.26
CA CYS A 639 8.72 16.80 2.91
C CYS A 639 9.92 16.94 1.97
N ALA A 640 10.12 15.99 1.04
CA ALA A 640 11.02 16.13 -0.11
C ALA A 640 10.25 16.08 -1.43
N VAL A 641 10.59 16.97 -2.37
CA VAL A 641 9.93 17.07 -3.68
C VAL A 641 10.98 16.96 -4.79
N PHE A 642 10.95 15.85 -5.53
CA PHE A 642 11.88 15.55 -6.61
C PHE A 642 11.30 16.02 -7.94
N GLY A 643 11.99 16.95 -8.60
CA GLY A 643 11.55 17.62 -9.83
C GLY A 643 10.78 18.91 -9.54
N LEU A 644 11.39 20.05 -9.82
CA LEU A 644 10.86 21.39 -9.52
C LEU A 644 10.19 22.05 -10.75
N GLY A 645 9.53 21.24 -11.57
CA GLY A 645 8.61 21.71 -12.62
C GLY A 645 7.22 22.07 -12.06
N GLY A 646 6.26 22.39 -12.93
CA GLY A 646 4.93 22.83 -12.51
C GLY A 646 4.19 21.88 -11.54
N VAL A 647 4.38 20.56 -11.67
CA VAL A 647 3.80 19.59 -10.73
C VAL A 647 4.47 19.68 -9.35
N GLY A 648 5.80 19.67 -9.29
CA GLY A 648 6.54 19.75 -8.02
C GLY A 648 6.37 21.09 -7.29
N LEU A 649 6.30 22.20 -8.02
CA LEU A 649 5.96 23.51 -7.44
C LEU A 649 4.55 23.51 -6.82
N ALA A 650 3.59 22.80 -7.43
CA ALA A 650 2.25 22.63 -6.86
C ALA A 650 2.22 21.65 -5.67
N VAL A 651 3.10 20.64 -5.63
CA VAL A 651 3.32 19.82 -4.43
C VAL A 651 3.88 20.67 -3.29
N ILE A 652 4.89 21.50 -3.54
CA ILE A 652 5.48 22.42 -2.54
C ILE A 652 4.39 23.34 -1.97
N MET A 653 3.55 23.92 -2.85
CA MET A 653 2.39 24.71 -2.43
C MET A 653 1.42 23.90 -1.55
N GLY A 654 1.12 22.66 -1.94
CA GLY A 654 0.26 21.75 -1.17
C GLY A 654 0.82 21.43 0.22
N CYS A 655 2.09 21.07 0.31
CA CYS A 655 2.79 20.85 1.57
C CYS A 655 2.81 22.11 2.45
N LYS A 656 2.99 23.29 1.84
CA LYS A 656 2.98 24.57 2.57
C LYS A 656 1.59 24.90 3.13
N VAL A 657 0.53 24.68 2.35
CA VAL A 657 -0.88 24.85 2.79
C VAL A 657 -1.26 23.81 3.86
N ALA A 658 -0.69 22.60 3.80
CA ALA A 658 -0.86 21.56 4.82
C ALA A 658 -0.12 21.84 6.13
N GLY A 659 0.77 22.85 6.17
CA GLY A 659 1.53 23.21 7.37
C GLY A 659 2.82 22.42 7.58
N ALA A 660 3.41 21.83 6.54
CA ALA A 660 4.75 21.25 6.62
C ALA A 660 5.79 22.30 7.05
N THR A 661 6.67 21.93 7.98
CA THR A 661 7.68 22.85 8.57
C THR A 661 8.96 22.93 7.76
N ARG A 662 9.30 21.85 7.05
CA ARG A 662 10.50 21.73 6.21
C ARG A 662 10.12 21.10 4.88
N ILE A 663 10.44 21.77 3.78
CA ILE A 663 10.09 21.35 2.42
C ILE A 663 11.36 21.45 1.56
N ILE A 664 11.95 20.31 1.26
CA ILE A 664 13.23 20.17 0.55
C ILE A 664 12.96 19.98 -0.94
N GLY A 665 13.32 20.98 -1.75
CA GLY A 665 13.28 20.87 -3.21
C GLY A 665 14.51 20.15 -3.76
N VAL A 666 14.32 19.22 -4.71
CA VAL A 666 15.40 18.45 -5.33
C VAL A 666 15.31 18.52 -6.85
N ASP A 667 16.28 19.14 -7.51
CA ASP A 667 16.37 19.20 -8.98
C ASP A 667 17.83 19.29 -9.45
N LEU A 668 18.09 18.86 -10.69
CA LEU A 668 19.40 19.01 -11.32
C LEU A 668 19.63 20.46 -11.77
N ASN A 669 18.57 21.18 -12.21
CA ASN A 669 18.67 22.58 -12.57
C ASN A 669 18.46 23.50 -11.35
N LYS A 670 19.54 24.11 -10.87
CA LYS A 670 19.55 25.06 -9.76
C LYS A 670 18.80 26.37 -10.05
N GLU A 671 18.61 26.76 -11.32
CA GLU A 671 17.86 27.96 -11.69
C GLU A 671 16.40 27.91 -11.20
N LYS A 672 15.84 26.70 -11.05
CA LYS A 672 14.48 26.48 -10.51
C LYS A 672 14.37 26.77 -9.01
N PHE A 673 15.48 26.82 -8.27
CA PHE A 673 15.47 26.90 -6.80
C PHE A 673 14.82 28.19 -6.31
N GLY A 674 15.13 29.34 -6.93
CA GLY A 674 14.48 30.60 -6.58
C GLY A 674 12.95 30.52 -6.67
N LYS A 675 12.43 29.89 -7.74
CA LYS A 675 10.99 29.70 -7.91
C LYS A 675 10.41 28.72 -6.89
N ALA A 676 11.11 27.63 -6.57
CA ALA A 676 10.68 26.69 -5.53
C ALA A 676 10.58 27.36 -4.14
N MET A 677 11.50 28.26 -3.80
CA MET A 677 11.42 29.05 -2.55
C MET A 677 10.20 29.98 -2.55
N GLU A 678 9.86 30.65 -3.66
CA GLU A 678 8.62 31.46 -3.78
C GLU A 678 7.33 30.64 -3.57
N PHE A 679 7.34 29.35 -3.93
CA PHE A 679 6.21 28.43 -3.73
C PHE A 679 6.12 27.86 -2.33
N GLY A 680 7.20 27.92 -1.53
CA GLY A 680 7.22 27.53 -0.13
C GLY A 680 8.29 26.51 0.27
N ALA A 681 9.23 26.16 -0.61
CA ALA A 681 10.39 25.37 -0.21
C ALA A 681 11.18 26.09 0.89
N THR A 682 11.72 25.33 1.84
CA THR A 682 12.57 25.86 2.93
C THR A 682 14.05 25.76 2.59
N GLU A 683 14.40 24.82 1.72
CA GLU A 683 15.73 24.65 1.15
C GLU A 683 15.61 23.95 -0.21
N CYS A 684 16.66 24.04 -1.03
CA CYS A 684 16.77 23.27 -2.27
C CYS A 684 18.19 22.69 -2.38
N ILE A 685 18.29 21.46 -2.86
CA ILE A 685 19.55 20.74 -3.06
C ILE A 685 19.63 20.17 -4.47
N SER A 686 20.83 20.10 -5.05
CA SER A 686 21.06 19.41 -6.31
C SER A 686 21.77 18.09 -6.08
N PRO A 687 21.32 16.96 -6.66
CA PRO A 687 22.07 15.71 -6.64
C PRO A 687 23.51 15.85 -7.20
N LEU A 688 23.77 16.84 -8.04
CA LEU A 688 25.09 17.12 -8.62
C LEU A 688 26.12 17.66 -7.60
N ASP A 689 25.68 18.12 -6.43
CA ASP A 689 26.54 18.67 -5.38
C ASP A 689 27.09 17.60 -4.41
N TYR A 690 26.72 16.33 -4.61
CA TYR A 690 27.04 15.23 -3.70
C TYR A 690 27.61 14.02 -4.44
N SER A 691 28.55 13.32 -3.79
CA SER A 691 29.06 12.02 -4.25
C SER A 691 28.21 10.84 -3.77
N LYS A 692 27.45 11.00 -2.68
CA LYS A 692 26.50 10.01 -2.16
C LYS A 692 25.20 10.03 -2.99
N PRO A 693 24.49 8.88 -3.11
CA PRO A 693 23.11 8.85 -3.59
C PRO A 693 22.22 9.85 -2.85
N ILE A 694 21.33 10.54 -3.59
CA ILE A 694 20.51 11.64 -3.05
C ILE A 694 19.62 11.21 -1.87
N GLN A 695 19.20 9.95 -1.83
CA GLN A 695 18.43 9.40 -0.71
C GLN A 695 19.25 9.32 0.58
N GLU A 696 20.54 9.02 0.51
CA GLU A 696 21.43 9.00 1.69
C GLU A 696 21.66 10.41 2.22
N VAL A 697 21.86 11.38 1.31
CA VAL A 697 21.99 12.80 1.66
C VAL A 697 20.73 13.29 2.39
N LEU A 698 19.54 12.97 1.86
CA LEU A 698 18.27 13.32 2.49
C LEU A 698 18.10 12.65 3.86
N VAL A 699 18.42 11.36 3.99
CA VAL A 699 18.38 10.63 5.27
C VAL A 699 19.32 11.26 6.31
N GLU A 700 20.53 11.64 5.90
CA GLU A 700 21.54 12.27 6.76
C GLU A 700 21.08 13.65 7.26
N ILE A 701 20.67 14.55 6.36
CA ILE A 701 20.25 15.91 6.74
C ILE A 701 18.90 15.98 7.46
N THR A 702 18.17 14.86 7.58
CA THR A 702 16.85 14.77 8.25
C THR A 702 16.82 13.82 9.46
N ASP A 703 17.96 13.27 9.89
CA ASP A 703 18.05 12.30 11.00
C ASP A 703 17.15 11.06 10.77
N GLY A 704 17.20 10.47 9.57
CA GLY A 704 16.55 9.19 9.28
C GLY A 704 15.59 9.17 8.09
N GLY A 705 15.33 10.31 7.45
CA GLY A 705 14.50 10.44 6.25
C GLY A 705 13.31 11.40 6.43
N VAL A 706 12.62 11.72 5.32
CA VAL A 706 11.45 12.62 5.31
C VAL A 706 10.15 11.90 5.66
N ASP A 707 9.17 12.59 6.25
CA ASP A 707 7.83 12.03 6.49
C ASP A 707 7.12 11.70 5.17
N TYR A 708 7.26 12.59 4.18
CA TYR A 708 6.65 12.47 2.87
C TYR A 708 7.63 12.79 1.74
N SER A 709 7.68 11.96 0.71
CA SER A 709 8.38 12.27 -0.54
C SER A 709 7.45 12.25 -1.74
N PHE A 710 7.73 13.10 -2.73
CA PHE A 710 6.95 13.20 -3.96
C PHE A 710 7.88 13.14 -5.17
N GLU A 711 7.68 12.17 -6.05
CA GLU A 711 8.37 12.14 -7.35
C GLU A 711 7.50 12.81 -8.40
N CYS A 712 8.02 13.87 -9.02
CA CYS A 712 7.31 14.72 -9.98
C CYS A 712 8.06 14.81 -11.33
N ILE A 713 8.76 13.74 -11.74
CA ILE A 713 9.61 13.70 -12.95
C ILE A 713 9.14 12.61 -13.93
N GLY A 714 8.85 11.40 -13.45
CA GLY A 714 8.62 10.24 -14.30
C GLY A 714 9.86 9.35 -14.48
N ASN A 715 10.84 9.41 -13.57
CA ASN A 715 12.06 8.61 -13.63
C ASN A 715 12.07 7.52 -12.55
N VAL A 716 12.06 6.25 -12.96
CA VAL A 716 11.97 5.10 -12.03
C VAL A 716 13.13 5.01 -11.02
N GLY A 717 14.34 5.50 -11.38
CA GLY A 717 15.47 5.61 -10.46
C GLY A 717 15.23 6.66 -9.37
N VAL A 718 14.63 7.80 -9.73
CA VAL A 718 14.27 8.85 -8.77
C VAL A 718 13.05 8.44 -7.93
N MET A 719 12.09 7.70 -8.49
CA MET A 719 10.96 7.14 -7.72
C MET A 719 11.46 6.21 -6.61
N ARG A 720 12.45 5.36 -6.92
CA ARG A 720 13.15 4.54 -5.93
C ARG A 720 13.86 5.40 -4.87
N ALA A 721 14.64 6.39 -5.29
CA ALA A 721 15.36 7.28 -4.37
C ALA A 721 14.39 8.05 -3.45
N ALA A 722 13.24 8.49 -3.95
CA ALA A 722 12.20 9.14 -3.16
C ALA A 722 11.66 8.22 -2.05
N LEU A 723 11.37 6.95 -2.37
CA LEU A 723 10.99 5.97 -1.35
C LEU A 723 12.11 5.71 -0.33
N GLU A 724 13.34 5.50 -0.77
CA GLU A 724 14.47 5.22 0.13
C GLU A 724 14.83 6.43 1.02
N ALA A 725 14.56 7.66 0.56
CA ALA A 725 14.70 8.90 1.32
C ALA A 725 13.62 9.11 2.42
N CYS A 726 12.55 8.32 2.42
CA CYS A 726 11.49 8.41 3.43
C CYS A 726 11.97 7.89 4.80
N HIS A 727 11.41 8.42 5.89
CA HIS A 727 11.74 8.02 7.25
C HIS A 727 11.34 6.57 7.54
N LYS A 728 12.27 5.79 8.11
CA LYS A 728 11.99 4.43 8.59
C LYS A 728 10.82 4.43 9.58
N GLY A 729 9.92 3.47 9.48
CA GLY A 729 8.83 3.25 10.42
C GLY A 729 7.49 3.90 10.05
N TRP A 730 7.47 4.99 9.28
CA TRP A 730 6.22 5.69 8.92
C TRP A 730 6.23 6.48 7.60
N GLY A 731 7.40 6.68 6.97
CA GLY A 731 7.55 7.57 5.82
C GLY A 731 6.80 7.10 4.57
N THR A 732 6.34 8.05 3.77
CA THR A 732 5.41 7.80 2.66
C THR A 732 5.87 8.44 1.36
N SER A 733 6.08 7.63 0.32
CA SER A 733 6.41 8.09 -1.03
C SER A 733 5.19 8.08 -1.95
N VAL A 734 4.97 9.19 -2.65
CA VAL A 734 3.93 9.37 -3.66
C VAL A 734 4.55 9.56 -5.04
N VAL A 735 4.28 8.63 -5.94
CA VAL A 735 4.59 8.76 -7.38
C VAL A 735 3.55 9.67 -8.03
N VAL A 736 4.02 10.78 -8.60
CA VAL A 736 3.19 11.77 -9.32
C VAL A 736 3.61 11.86 -10.79
N GLY A 737 4.91 11.75 -11.08
CA GLY A 737 5.43 11.66 -12.45
C GLY A 737 5.05 10.34 -13.14
N VAL A 738 4.69 10.42 -14.42
CA VAL A 738 4.37 9.25 -15.26
C VAL A 738 5.65 8.75 -15.92
N ALA A 739 6.03 7.50 -15.66
CA ALA A 739 7.18 6.88 -16.30
C ALA A 739 6.86 6.44 -17.74
N ALA A 740 7.90 6.32 -18.57
CA ALA A 740 7.77 5.72 -19.89
C ALA A 740 7.31 4.25 -19.78
N SER A 741 6.55 3.77 -20.76
CA SER A 741 6.04 2.40 -20.75
C SER A 741 7.13 1.33 -20.72
N GLY A 742 6.81 0.19 -20.12
CA GLY A 742 7.73 -0.93 -19.91
C GLY A 742 8.79 -0.70 -18.84
N GLN A 743 8.85 0.50 -18.24
CA GLN A 743 9.72 0.77 -17.09
C GLN A 743 9.09 0.25 -15.80
N GLU A 744 9.89 -0.41 -14.96
CA GLU A 744 9.48 -0.84 -13.62
C GLU A 744 10.27 -0.06 -12.55
N ILE A 745 9.58 0.36 -11.50
CA ILE A 745 10.21 0.74 -10.24
C ILE A 745 10.56 -0.52 -9.45
N SER A 746 11.65 -0.46 -8.69
CA SER A 746 12.08 -1.57 -7.84
C SER A 746 12.78 -1.06 -6.59
N THR A 747 12.49 -1.67 -5.45
CA THR A 747 13.27 -1.52 -4.21
C THR A 747 13.31 -2.82 -3.42
N ARG A 748 14.26 -2.96 -2.50
CA ARG A 748 14.30 -4.12 -1.59
C ARG A 748 13.00 -4.13 -0.76
N PRO A 749 12.28 -5.28 -0.64
CA PRO A 749 11.04 -5.37 0.14
C PRO A 749 11.20 -4.83 1.57
N PHE A 750 12.41 -4.93 2.11
CA PHE A 750 12.77 -4.49 3.44
C PHE A 750 12.57 -2.99 3.72
N GLN A 751 12.66 -2.14 2.69
CA GLN A 751 12.34 -0.72 2.80
C GLN A 751 10.87 -0.50 3.23
N LEU A 752 9.97 -1.34 2.72
CA LEU A 752 8.55 -1.35 3.07
C LEU A 752 8.32 -2.06 4.42
N VAL A 753 9.01 -3.20 4.67
CA VAL A 753 8.82 -4.00 5.90
C VAL A 753 9.12 -3.16 7.13
N THR A 754 10.15 -2.32 7.04
CA THR A 754 10.51 -1.36 8.08
C THR A 754 9.57 -0.14 8.16
N GLY A 755 8.40 -0.17 7.54
CA GLY A 755 7.30 0.77 7.78
C GLY A 755 7.09 1.87 6.72
N ARG A 756 7.79 1.84 5.58
CA ARG A 756 7.54 2.80 4.49
C ARG A 756 6.31 2.40 3.67
N THR A 757 5.60 3.39 3.14
CA THR A 757 4.47 3.22 2.22
C THR A 757 4.81 3.75 0.83
N TRP A 758 4.50 2.98 -0.23
CA TRP A 758 4.55 3.45 -1.61
C TRP A 758 3.14 3.52 -2.21
N LYS A 759 2.79 4.65 -2.82
CA LYS A 759 1.53 4.87 -3.54
C LYS A 759 1.78 5.88 -4.65
N GLY A 760 0.77 6.15 -5.47
CA GLY A 760 0.81 7.21 -6.47
C GLY A 760 -0.50 7.97 -6.53
N THR A 761 -0.61 8.91 -7.48
CA THR A 761 -1.79 9.77 -7.59
C THR A 761 -2.13 10.10 -9.04
N ALA A 762 -3.39 9.89 -9.42
CA ALA A 762 -3.95 10.40 -10.68
C ALA A 762 -4.75 11.67 -10.40
N PHE A 763 -4.45 12.77 -11.12
CA PHE A 763 -5.10 14.07 -10.97
C PHE A 763 -5.26 14.53 -9.50
N GLY A 764 -4.23 14.28 -8.68
CA GLY A 764 -4.24 14.67 -7.26
C GLY A 764 -5.36 14.05 -6.40
N GLY A 765 -5.99 12.96 -6.86
CA GLY A 765 -7.13 12.35 -6.18
C GLY A 765 -8.45 13.13 -6.27
N TRP A 766 -8.51 14.21 -7.07
CA TRP A 766 -9.70 15.05 -7.19
C TRP A 766 -10.81 14.37 -7.98
N LYS A 767 -12.02 14.29 -7.40
CA LYS A 767 -13.25 14.04 -8.17
C LYS A 767 -13.53 15.28 -9.02
N SER A 768 -13.26 15.17 -10.30
CA SER A 768 -12.89 16.30 -11.16
C SER A 768 -13.99 17.36 -11.27
N VAL A 769 -15.19 16.98 -11.71
CA VAL A 769 -16.30 17.91 -11.97
C VAL A 769 -16.78 18.62 -10.70
N GLU A 770 -16.70 17.99 -9.52
CA GLU A 770 -17.07 18.62 -8.24
C GLU A 770 -15.93 19.37 -7.54
N SER A 771 -14.67 19.10 -7.89
CA SER A 771 -13.49 19.63 -7.19
C SER A 771 -12.80 20.76 -7.95
N VAL A 772 -12.70 20.68 -9.27
CA VAL A 772 -12.08 21.75 -10.08
C VAL A 772 -12.78 23.11 -9.91
N PRO A 773 -14.11 23.21 -9.82
CA PRO A 773 -14.77 24.48 -9.51
C PRO A 773 -14.37 25.04 -8.12
N LYS A 774 -14.16 24.16 -7.14
CA LYS A 774 -13.67 24.55 -5.80
C LYS A 774 -12.23 25.06 -5.88
N LEU A 775 -11.36 24.41 -6.65
CA LEU A 775 -9.99 24.87 -6.89
C LEU A 775 -9.96 26.24 -7.59
N VAL A 776 -10.87 26.52 -8.52
CA VAL A 776 -11.05 27.87 -9.08
C VAL A 776 -11.40 28.87 -7.98
N SER A 777 -12.39 28.58 -7.12
CA SER A 777 -12.73 29.49 -6.01
C SER A 777 -11.61 29.65 -4.96
N GLU A 778 -10.79 28.62 -4.74
CA GLU A 778 -9.57 28.73 -3.91
C GLU A 778 -8.50 29.63 -4.55
N TYR A 779 -8.38 29.60 -5.88
CA TYR A 779 -7.52 30.55 -6.60
C TYR A 779 -8.06 31.98 -6.54
N MET A 780 -9.37 32.16 -6.78
CA MET A 780 -10.03 33.48 -6.76
C MET A 780 -10.02 34.11 -5.35
N SER A 781 -10.06 33.30 -4.30
CA SER A 781 -9.84 33.71 -2.90
C SER A 781 -8.36 33.82 -2.49
N LYS A 782 -7.42 33.63 -3.41
CA LYS A 782 -5.96 33.68 -3.22
C LYS A 782 -5.40 32.68 -2.19
N LYS A 783 -6.13 31.57 -1.95
CA LYS A 783 -5.65 30.45 -1.12
C LYS A 783 -4.61 29.61 -1.87
N ILE A 784 -4.76 29.44 -3.19
CA ILE A 784 -3.78 28.78 -4.05
C ILE A 784 -3.26 29.72 -5.15
N LYS A 785 -2.03 29.46 -5.57
CA LYS A 785 -1.35 30.15 -6.67
C LYS A 785 -1.70 29.51 -8.01
N VAL A 786 -1.80 30.32 -9.06
CA VAL A 786 -1.99 29.87 -10.47
C VAL A 786 -1.19 30.77 -11.40
N ASP A 787 -1.30 32.08 -11.23
CA ASP A 787 -0.57 33.09 -11.99
C ASP A 787 0.94 32.86 -12.01
N GLU A 788 1.54 32.50 -10.87
CA GLU A 788 2.98 32.31 -10.72
C GLU A 788 3.54 31.07 -11.45
N PHE A 789 2.68 30.19 -11.96
CA PHE A 789 3.08 29.09 -12.85
C PHE A 789 3.20 29.55 -14.32
N VAL A 790 2.49 30.62 -14.71
CA VAL A 790 2.50 31.14 -16.08
C VAL A 790 3.80 31.90 -16.33
N THR A 791 4.79 31.20 -16.89
CA THR A 791 6.09 31.81 -17.26
C THR A 791 6.08 32.47 -18.63
N HIS A 792 5.26 31.94 -19.56
CA HIS A 792 5.17 32.42 -20.93
C HIS A 792 3.69 32.52 -21.35
N THR A 793 3.39 33.50 -22.19
CA THR A 793 2.08 33.65 -22.83
C THR A 793 2.31 33.89 -24.32
N LEU A 794 1.76 33.04 -25.16
CA LEU A 794 1.97 33.00 -26.61
C LEU A 794 0.63 33.04 -27.35
N SER A 795 0.64 33.34 -28.65
CA SER A 795 -0.50 33.07 -29.53
C SER A 795 -0.54 31.59 -29.90
N PHE A 796 -1.72 31.04 -30.17
CA PHE A 796 -1.88 29.62 -30.54
C PHE A 796 -1.06 29.21 -31.78
N SER A 797 -0.78 30.15 -32.69
CA SER A 797 0.12 29.94 -33.84
C SER A 797 1.55 29.54 -33.46
N SER A 798 2.01 29.93 -32.27
CA SER A 798 3.36 29.62 -31.74
C SER A 798 3.38 28.35 -30.89
N ILE A 799 2.47 27.39 -31.11
CA ILE A 799 2.41 26.18 -30.27
C ILE A 799 3.71 25.36 -30.27
N ASN A 800 4.41 25.25 -31.40
CA ASN A 800 5.69 24.54 -31.45
C ASN A 800 6.78 25.22 -30.59
N GLU A 801 6.80 26.56 -30.52
CA GLU A 801 7.67 27.32 -29.61
C GLU A 801 7.38 26.99 -28.14
N ALA A 802 6.12 26.77 -27.77
CA ALA A 802 5.75 26.35 -26.41
C ALA A 802 6.34 24.97 -26.04
N PHE A 803 6.40 24.03 -26.99
CA PHE A 803 7.09 22.75 -26.82
C PHE A 803 8.60 22.93 -26.71
N GLU A 804 9.22 23.76 -27.55
CA GLU A 804 10.65 24.09 -27.49
C GLU A 804 11.06 24.70 -26.14
N LEU A 805 10.29 25.66 -25.62
CA LEU A 805 10.49 26.27 -24.30
C LEU A 805 10.38 25.27 -23.15
N MET A 806 9.51 24.27 -23.29
CA MET A 806 9.37 23.18 -22.30
C MET A 806 10.58 22.24 -22.35
N HIS A 807 10.98 21.78 -23.54
CA HIS A 807 12.15 20.90 -23.71
C HIS A 807 13.47 21.59 -23.31
N ALA A 808 13.59 22.89 -23.54
CA ALA A 808 14.74 23.69 -23.11
C ALA A 808 14.78 23.94 -21.58
N GLY A 809 13.76 23.52 -20.82
CA GLY A 809 13.68 23.74 -19.38
C GLY A 809 13.48 25.21 -18.97
N LYS A 810 13.10 26.08 -19.91
CA LYS A 810 12.97 27.54 -19.73
C LYS A 810 11.56 27.97 -19.29
N SER A 811 10.59 27.05 -19.26
CA SER A 811 9.21 27.32 -18.85
C SER A 811 8.76 26.42 -17.70
N ILE A 812 7.81 26.91 -16.91
CA ILE A 812 7.04 26.12 -15.93
C ILE A 812 5.68 25.75 -16.55
N ARG A 813 4.99 26.76 -17.08
CA ARG A 813 3.87 26.66 -18.01
C ARG A 813 3.93 27.76 -19.06
N SER A 814 3.54 27.39 -20.27
CA SER A 814 3.34 28.27 -21.42
C SER A 814 1.86 28.23 -21.78
N VAL A 815 1.16 29.35 -21.60
CA VAL A 815 -0.26 29.47 -21.95
C VAL A 815 -0.38 30.06 -23.35
N LEU A 816 -1.23 29.45 -24.17
CA LEU A 816 -1.54 29.86 -25.53
C LEU A 816 -2.97 30.41 -25.58
N ASN A 817 -3.14 31.58 -26.17
CA ASN A 817 -4.44 32.18 -26.43
C ASN A 817 -4.79 32.06 -27.92
N TYR A 818 -6.07 31.82 -28.21
CA TYR A 818 -6.61 31.70 -29.56
C TYR A 818 -6.88 33.05 -30.22
#